data_AF-A0A7C2MXP5-F1
#
_entry.id   AF-A0A7C2MXP5-F1
#
_cell.length_a   1.000
_cell.length_b   1.000
_cell.length_c   1.000
_cell.angle_alpha   90.00
_cell.angle_beta   90.00
_cell.angle_gamma   90.00
#
_symmetry.space_group_name_H-M   'P 1'
#
loop_
_entity.id
_entity.type
_entity.pdbx_description
1 polymer ?
#
loop_
_entity_poly.entity_id
_entity_poly.type
_entity_poly.pdbx_seq_one_letter_code
_entity_poly.pdbx_strand_id
1 'polypeptide(L)'
;MIKIKFKYKQGNAIIYSLLIVFLIFMLALSIINITEGQLKLISSKVRFYQKIEAADVGINIGVSYLQQLINSTPSIIPNTNRIDTDGFGVSTTRSINISKYKNTSFSVRTIIFDQDVINYYTIGGRNLNTLESDLLNNGINTVASHDDTNNPEGPPYLIISEVNSPIGSKVYKISIVNLENFNRFAYFTNVELTPTGSPIWFLVGKDQLTGPVRTNSNIVRWAIPTDYYTNNTYTKPTFKGSFTFTGNRSYYTSTPPASTGGIQLYYSGTAPDTEAKLQQIIEGGSSKFIGNSSKINLTSSITSEDAVKARVWPRLSTNPPPTSTTGIFVDVDSNGKIISGIYLNNASSNNVFSIDLSGTNQGTTVYPTYSIKFNQSDNPIILYKKDTDNSRTLNITKGSASTMKVKVLDIPTNQIVNLKDLLDNTTGYSSFPGANYTVNDPKAIVLEQTVGSEKRVVVVKLANSESFFQNTIWINDNIGNPLKSTTKTGGLSGEYVEPLSIIAKPVSSPSSSTGFYDIRIKGDLKPYQLPIGNRPDPNSDKRVLGLYADRIFISRNATLNTTGTNRGIYIYASIMALKAYKSGSTDVVDGYFTVEDYDSWSYSSNNILHVYGGIIQGYRGPVGTFNGSTPSTGFTKDYQYDNRFSFVAPPNFPTTGNYITYFSKYISKSNVF
;
A
#
# COMPACT_ATOMS: atom_id res chain seq x y z
N MET A 1 -24.19 41.43 -93.56
CA MET A 1 -23.19 41.24 -92.46
C MET A 1 -23.78 41.04 -91.05
N ILE A 2 -25.06 41.34 -90.77
CA ILE A 2 -25.63 41.28 -89.40
C ILE A 2 -26.08 39.87 -88.95
N LYS A 3 -26.51 38.99 -89.87
CA LYS A 3 -26.94 37.61 -89.55
C LYS A 3 -25.83 36.65 -89.08
N ILE A 4 -24.56 36.90 -89.45
CA ILE A 4 -23.42 36.04 -89.09
C ILE A 4 -22.98 36.28 -87.63
N LYS A 5 -23.11 37.52 -87.12
CA LYS A 5 -22.75 37.88 -85.74
C LYS A 5 -23.69 37.29 -84.67
N PHE A 6 -24.96 37.03 -85.00
CA PHE A 6 -25.91 36.39 -84.07
C PHE A 6 -25.63 34.90 -83.85
N LYS A 7 -25.26 34.15 -84.91
CA LYS A 7 -24.89 32.72 -84.79
C LYS A 7 -23.62 32.50 -83.94
N TYR A 8 -22.64 33.41 -84.05
CA TYR A 8 -21.38 33.32 -83.28
C TYR A 8 -21.60 33.58 -81.77
N LYS A 9 -22.48 34.53 -81.42
CA LYS A 9 -22.86 34.77 -80.01
C LYS A 9 -23.71 33.64 -79.42
N GLN A 10 -24.56 32.99 -80.22
CA GLN A 10 -25.33 31.81 -79.79
C GLN A 10 -24.43 30.58 -79.55
N GLY A 11 -23.41 30.35 -80.39
CA GLY A 11 -22.44 29.27 -80.19
C GLY A 11 -21.61 29.44 -78.91
N ASN A 12 -21.13 30.66 -78.65
CA ASN A 12 -20.39 30.95 -77.40
C ASN A 12 -21.29 30.85 -76.16
N ALA A 13 -22.54 31.31 -76.24
CA ALA A 13 -23.49 31.17 -75.13
C ALA A 13 -23.76 29.70 -74.77
N ILE A 14 -23.88 28.82 -75.77
CA ILE A 14 -24.04 27.36 -75.55
C ILE A 14 -22.79 26.77 -74.89
N ILE A 15 -21.59 27.15 -75.33
CA ILE A 15 -20.33 26.68 -74.75
C ILE A 15 -20.18 27.15 -73.29
N TYR A 16 -20.48 28.41 -72.98
CA TYR A 16 -20.45 28.92 -71.62
C TYR A 16 -21.50 28.25 -70.72
N SER A 17 -22.71 28.01 -71.22
CA SER A 17 -23.72 27.25 -70.48
C SER A 17 -23.29 25.81 -70.23
N LEU A 18 -22.67 25.14 -71.20
CA LEU A 18 -22.14 23.78 -71.02
C LEU A 18 -20.99 23.74 -70.00
N LEU A 19 -20.08 24.72 -70.05
CA LEU A 19 -19.00 24.87 -69.08
C LEU A 19 -19.54 25.09 -67.67
N ILE A 20 -20.54 25.95 -67.50
CA ILE A 20 -21.18 26.21 -66.21
C ILE A 20 -21.86 24.94 -65.68
N VAL A 21 -22.61 24.20 -66.52
CA VAL A 21 -23.26 22.94 -66.13
C VAL A 21 -22.22 21.89 -65.72
N PHE A 22 -21.12 21.77 -66.47
CA PHE A 22 -20.02 20.86 -66.15
C PHE A 22 -19.35 21.22 -64.80
N LEU A 23 -19.13 22.51 -64.55
CA LEU A 23 -18.51 22.99 -63.31
C LEU A 23 -19.42 22.76 -62.09
N ILE A 24 -20.74 22.95 -62.26
CA ILE A 24 -21.74 22.61 -61.23
C ILE A 24 -21.75 21.11 -60.95
N PHE A 25 -21.68 20.26 -61.99
CA PHE A 25 -21.62 18.80 -61.82
C PHE A 25 -20.35 18.34 -61.10
N MET A 26 -19.19 18.88 -61.48
CA MET A 26 -17.91 18.60 -60.81
C MET A 26 -17.95 19.02 -59.34
N LEU A 27 -18.48 20.21 -59.05
CA LEU A 27 -18.64 20.70 -57.68
C LEU A 27 -19.55 19.79 -56.85
N ALA A 28 -20.69 19.36 -57.43
CA ALA A 28 -21.61 18.43 -56.78
C ALA A 28 -20.94 17.08 -56.48
N LEU A 29 -20.17 16.53 -57.43
CA LEU A 29 -19.46 15.26 -57.26
C LEU A 29 -18.36 15.36 -56.19
N SER A 30 -17.63 16.48 -56.16
CA SER A 30 -16.64 16.76 -55.11
C SER A 30 -17.28 16.86 -53.73
N ILE A 31 -18.42 17.55 -53.60
CA ILE A 31 -19.15 17.67 -52.33
C ILE A 31 -19.63 16.29 -51.88
N ILE A 32 -20.17 15.46 -52.77
CA ILE A 32 -20.61 14.10 -52.45
C ILE A 32 -19.43 13.27 -51.95
N ASN A 33 -18.29 13.26 -52.65
CA ASN A 33 -17.11 12.50 -52.26
C ASN A 33 -16.53 12.97 -50.92
N ILE A 34 -16.47 14.28 -50.67
CA ILE A 34 -16.02 14.84 -49.39
C ILE A 34 -16.97 14.43 -48.27
N THR A 35 -18.29 14.53 -48.50
CA THR A 35 -19.31 14.17 -47.50
C THR A 35 -19.27 12.67 -47.19
N GLU A 36 -19.11 11.82 -48.20
CA GLU A 36 -18.95 10.38 -48.02
C GLU A 36 -17.67 10.03 -47.25
N GLY A 37 -16.56 10.71 -47.56
CA GLY A 37 -15.30 10.58 -46.82
C GLY A 37 -15.44 10.96 -45.35
N GLN A 38 -16.09 12.09 -45.06
CA GLN A 38 -16.35 12.53 -43.68
C GLN A 38 -17.28 11.57 -42.92
N LEU A 39 -18.34 11.07 -43.57
CA LEU A 39 -19.24 10.07 -42.99
C LEU A 39 -18.51 8.78 -42.63
N LYS A 40 -17.64 8.27 -43.53
CA LYS A 40 -16.82 7.08 -43.27
C LYS A 40 -15.89 7.30 -42.07
N LEU A 41 -15.24 8.46 -41.98
CA LEU A 41 -14.35 8.81 -40.87
C LEU A 41 -15.10 8.90 -39.53
N ILE A 42 -16.22 9.61 -39.48
CA ILE A 42 -17.05 9.75 -38.26
C ILE A 42 -17.53 8.36 -37.81
N SER A 43 -18.00 7.54 -38.77
CA SER A 43 -18.45 6.18 -38.49
C SER A 43 -17.32 5.29 -37.95
N SER A 44 -16.09 5.45 -38.46
CA SER A 44 -14.90 4.74 -37.98
C SER A 44 -14.52 5.15 -36.56
N LYS A 45 -14.52 6.45 -36.26
CA LYS A 45 -14.24 6.97 -34.89
C LYS A 45 -15.24 6.44 -33.87
N VAL A 46 -16.53 6.48 -34.17
CA VAL A 46 -17.58 5.96 -33.27
C VAL A 46 -17.38 4.47 -33.00
N ARG A 47 -17.08 3.66 -34.04
CA ARG A 47 -16.78 2.24 -33.86
C ARG A 47 -15.54 2.00 -33.00
N PHE A 48 -14.51 2.82 -33.14
CA PHE A 48 -13.30 2.70 -32.33
C PHE A 48 -13.59 2.99 -30.85
N TYR A 49 -14.35 4.05 -30.53
CA TYR A 49 -14.78 4.33 -29.15
C TYR A 49 -15.62 3.20 -28.56
N GLN A 50 -16.50 2.58 -29.36
CA GLN A 50 -17.27 1.42 -28.90
C GLN A 50 -16.39 0.20 -28.61
N LYS A 51 -15.33 -0.05 -29.39
CA LYS A 51 -14.35 -1.10 -29.11
C LYS A 51 -13.59 -0.84 -27.81
N ILE A 52 -13.24 0.42 -27.55
CA ILE A 52 -12.62 0.85 -26.29
C ILE A 52 -13.56 0.60 -25.11
N GLU A 53 -14.83 1.02 -25.21
CA GLU A 53 -15.85 0.77 -24.18
C GLU A 53 -16.04 -0.74 -23.94
N ALA A 54 -16.11 -1.55 -25.01
CA ALA A 54 -16.21 -3.00 -24.90
C ALA A 54 -15.01 -3.63 -24.18
N ALA A 55 -13.80 -3.12 -24.47
CA ALA A 55 -12.57 -3.59 -23.85
C ALA A 55 -12.54 -3.24 -22.35
N ASP A 56 -13.06 -2.06 -21.98
CA ASP A 56 -13.20 -1.65 -20.59
C ASP A 56 -14.17 -2.55 -19.82
N VAL A 57 -15.29 -2.90 -20.45
CA VAL A 57 -16.23 -3.86 -19.87
C VAL A 57 -15.54 -5.21 -19.62
N GLY A 58 -14.73 -5.70 -20.56
CA GLY A 58 -13.99 -6.94 -20.38
C GLY A 58 -13.00 -6.91 -19.20
N ILE A 59 -12.26 -5.81 -19.03
CA ILE A 59 -11.39 -5.62 -17.85
C ILE A 59 -12.22 -5.58 -16.56
N ASN A 60 -13.32 -4.82 -16.54
CA ASN A 60 -14.19 -4.70 -15.37
C ASN A 60 -14.82 -6.04 -14.97
N ILE A 61 -15.19 -6.88 -15.94
CA ILE A 61 -15.67 -8.24 -15.69
C ILE A 61 -14.56 -9.06 -15.00
N GLY A 62 -13.33 -9.02 -15.50
CA GLY A 62 -12.19 -9.75 -14.91
C GLY A 62 -11.90 -9.30 -13.48
N VAL A 63 -11.84 -7.99 -13.23
CA VAL A 63 -11.67 -7.43 -11.88
C VAL A 63 -12.82 -7.83 -10.95
N SER A 64 -14.06 -7.77 -11.43
CA SER A 64 -15.25 -8.14 -10.63
C SER A 64 -15.26 -9.63 -10.26
N TYR A 65 -14.79 -10.50 -11.17
CA TYR A 65 -14.66 -11.92 -10.91
C TYR A 65 -13.59 -12.20 -9.85
N LEU A 66 -12.41 -11.59 -9.97
CA LEU A 66 -11.37 -11.68 -8.94
C LEU A 66 -11.91 -11.22 -7.57
N GLN A 67 -12.67 -10.12 -7.55
CA GLN A 67 -13.32 -9.63 -6.33
C GLN A 67 -14.31 -10.62 -5.72
N GLN A 68 -15.08 -11.34 -6.55
CA GLN A 68 -16.05 -12.34 -6.10
C GLN A 68 -15.37 -13.59 -5.52
N LEU A 69 -14.24 -14.02 -6.11
CA LEU A 69 -13.47 -15.17 -5.59
C LEU A 69 -12.94 -14.90 -4.18
N ILE A 70 -12.41 -13.69 -3.92
CA ILE A 70 -12.02 -13.26 -2.57
C ILE A 70 -13.15 -13.45 -1.57
N ASN A 71 -14.36 -13.02 -1.97
CA ASN A 71 -15.51 -13.02 -1.08
C ASN A 71 -16.15 -14.41 -0.89
N SER A 72 -15.85 -15.38 -1.77
CA SER A 72 -16.48 -16.71 -1.79
C SER A 72 -15.56 -17.85 -1.35
N THR A 73 -14.24 -17.68 -1.40
CA THR A 73 -13.26 -18.66 -0.88
C THR A 73 -12.37 -18.04 0.19
N PRO A 74 -12.27 -18.63 1.40
CA PRO A 74 -11.32 -18.19 2.42
C PRO A 74 -9.85 -18.42 2.06
N SER A 75 -9.53 -19.15 0.97
CA SER A 75 -8.16 -19.33 0.50
C SER A 75 -7.69 -18.09 -0.25
N ILE A 76 -6.52 -17.59 0.16
CA ILE A 76 -5.85 -16.35 -0.28
C ILE A 76 -5.53 -16.35 -1.78
N ILE A 77 -5.56 -17.53 -2.40
CA ILE A 77 -5.33 -17.75 -3.81
C ILE A 77 -6.68 -18.09 -4.44
N PRO A 78 -7.19 -17.28 -5.40
CA PRO A 78 -8.34 -17.68 -6.18
C PRO A 78 -8.09 -19.07 -6.76
N ASN A 79 -9.02 -20.00 -6.55
CA ASN A 79 -8.90 -21.36 -7.07
C ASN A 79 -8.82 -21.30 -8.61
N THR A 80 -7.63 -21.42 -9.17
CA THR A 80 -7.37 -21.24 -10.61
C THR A 80 -8.02 -22.33 -11.46
N ASN A 81 -8.23 -23.53 -10.91
CA ASN A 81 -9.02 -24.59 -11.56
C ASN A 81 -10.46 -24.15 -11.84
N ARG A 82 -10.96 -23.11 -11.16
CA ARG A 82 -12.28 -22.52 -11.44
C ARG A 82 -12.26 -21.47 -12.55
N ILE A 83 -11.12 -20.88 -12.89
CA ILE A 83 -11.05 -19.76 -13.84
C ILE A 83 -11.43 -20.25 -15.23
N ASP A 84 -10.83 -21.36 -15.67
CA ASP A 84 -11.17 -22.02 -16.94
C ASP A 84 -12.61 -22.57 -16.95
N THR A 85 -13.09 -23.15 -15.84
CA THR A 85 -14.43 -23.75 -15.77
C THR A 85 -15.56 -22.71 -15.64
N ASP A 86 -15.28 -21.54 -15.06
CA ASP A 86 -16.25 -20.45 -14.85
C ASP A 86 -16.27 -19.45 -16.04
N GLY A 87 -15.55 -19.77 -17.13
CA GLY A 87 -15.64 -19.06 -18.39
C GLY A 87 -14.66 -17.90 -18.56
N PHE A 88 -13.47 -17.99 -17.95
CA PHE A 88 -12.32 -17.10 -18.18
C PHE A 88 -11.13 -17.93 -18.66
N GLY A 89 -10.50 -17.56 -19.78
CA GLY A 89 -9.42 -18.38 -20.36
C GLY A 89 -9.33 -18.26 -21.89
N VAL A 90 -8.28 -18.81 -22.50
CA VAL A 90 -8.02 -18.65 -23.95
C VAL A 90 -9.16 -19.18 -24.84
N SER A 91 -9.92 -20.16 -24.36
CA SER A 91 -11.00 -20.83 -25.09
C SER A 91 -12.41 -20.27 -24.83
N THR A 92 -12.56 -19.33 -23.90
CA THR A 92 -13.87 -18.84 -23.45
C THR A 92 -14.21 -17.52 -24.15
N THR A 93 -15.49 -17.22 -24.37
CA THR A 93 -15.91 -15.99 -25.07
C THR A 93 -17.27 -15.54 -24.54
N ARG A 94 -17.39 -14.25 -24.18
CA ARG A 94 -18.66 -13.64 -23.76
C ARG A 94 -19.08 -12.59 -24.79
N SER A 95 -20.27 -12.74 -25.36
CA SER A 95 -20.83 -11.77 -26.30
C SER A 95 -21.50 -10.62 -25.53
N ILE A 96 -21.12 -9.38 -25.84
CA ILE A 96 -21.70 -8.18 -25.24
C ILE A 96 -22.34 -7.33 -26.33
N ASN A 97 -23.63 -7.02 -26.16
CA ASN A 97 -24.36 -6.15 -27.06
C ASN A 97 -24.18 -4.70 -26.60
N ILE A 98 -23.29 -3.95 -27.25
CA ILE A 98 -23.16 -2.50 -27.07
C ILE A 98 -23.77 -1.84 -28.32
N SER A 99 -25.09 -1.71 -28.33
CA SER A 99 -25.86 -1.18 -29.46
C SER A 99 -26.16 0.31 -29.28
N LYS A 100 -25.41 1.17 -29.97
CA LYS A 100 -25.86 2.56 -30.26
C LYS A 100 -26.01 2.85 -31.77
N TYR A 101 -25.52 1.96 -32.65
CA TYR A 101 -25.64 2.08 -34.10
C TYR A 101 -25.72 0.68 -34.74
N LYS A 102 -26.75 0.42 -35.56
CA LYS A 102 -26.96 -0.81 -36.38
C LYS A 102 -26.71 -2.17 -35.67
N ASN A 103 -27.25 -2.39 -34.46
CA ASN A 103 -27.30 -3.72 -33.81
C ASN A 103 -26.01 -4.56 -33.90
N THR A 104 -24.84 -3.94 -33.80
CA THR A 104 -23.57 -4.67 -33.94
C THR A 104 -23.15 -5.22 -32.57
N SER A 105 -23.08 -6.55 -32.46
CA SER A 105 -22.59 -7.22 -31.25
C SER A 105 -21.07 -7.31 -31.26
N PHE A 106 -20.43 -7.00 -30.14
CA PHE A 106 -19.01 -7.25 -29.94
C PHE A 106 -18.82 -8.55 -29.17
N SER A 107 -17.84 -9.33 -29.59
CA SER A 107 -17.41 -10.50 -28.85
C SER A 107 -16.23 -10.10 -27.98
N VAL A 108 -16.39 -10.22 -26.66
CA VAL A 108 -15.37 -9.87 -25.68
C VAL A 108 -14.87 -11.16 -25.04
N ARG A 109 -13.56 -11.37 -25.12
CA ARG A 109 -12.86 -12.45 -24.44
C ARG A 109 -12.01 -11.83 -23.35
N THR A 110 -12.29 -12.18 -22.09
CA THR A 110 -11.48 -11.76 -20.93
C THR A 110 -10.63 -12.95 -20.50
N ILE A 111 -9.31 -12.76 -20.51
CA ILE A 111 -8.34 -13.72 -19.99
C ILE A 111 -7.66 -13.10 -18.77
N ILE A 112 -7.37 -13.92 -17.76
CA ILE A 112 -6.62 -13.53 -16.57
C ILE A 112 -5.43 -14.48 -16.50
N PHE A 113 -4.22 -13.92 -16.50
CA PHE A 113 -2.97 -14.63 -16.25
C PHE A 113 -2.45 -14.29 -14.85
N ASP A 114 -1.72 -15.22 -14.25
CA ASP A 114 -1.05 -15.02 -12.97
C ASP A 114 0.25 -14.19 -13.10
N GLN A 115 1.03 -14.19 -12.03
CA GLN A 115 2.25 -13.42 -11.93
C GLN A 115 3.35 -13.92 -12.88
N ASP A 116 3.35 -15.18 -13.30
CA ASP A 116 4.47 -15.77 -14.03
C ASP A 116 4.56 -15.26 -15.46
N VAL A 117 3.40 -15.05 -16.10
CA VAL A 117 3.33 -14.35 -17.38
C VAL A 117 3.89 -12.94 -17.26
N ILE A 118 3.62 -12.22 -16.16
CA ILE A 118 4.18 -10.89 -15.92
C ILE A 118 5.69 -10.96 -15.72
N ASN A 119 6.17 -11.90 -14.90
CA ASN A 119 7.59 -12.12 -14.62
C ASN A 119 8.36 -12.40 -15.91
N TYR A 120 7.81 -13.23 -16.80
CA TYR A 120 8.40 -13.51 -18.10
C TYR A 120 8.67 -12.23 -18.90
N TYR A 121 7.67 -11.34 -19.01
CA TYR A 121 7.80 -10.10 -19.80
C TYR A 121 8.54 -8.96 -19.10
N THR A 122 8.89 -9.10 -17.82
CA THR A 122 9.54 -8.03 -17.04
C THR A 122 10.97 -8.37 -16.60
N ILE A 123 11.37 -9.64 -16.64
CA ILE A 123 12.72 -10.10 -16.28
C ILE A 123 13.57 -10.34 -17.53
N GLY A 124 14.90 -10.17 -17.42
CA GLY A 124 15.85 -10.55 -18.47
C GLY A 124 15.98 -9.56 -19.64
N GLY A 125 15.64 -8.29 -19.43
CA GLY A 125 15.72 -7.23 -20.46
C GLY A 125 14.50 -7.13 -21.38
N ARG A 126 13.48 -7.97 -21.16
CA ARG A 126 12.16 -7.85 -21.81
C ARG A 126 11.32 -6.74 -21.15
N ASN A 127 10.35 -6.20 -21.87
CA ASN A 127 9.47 -5.14 -21.36
C ASN A 127 8.07 -5.23 -21.98
N LEU A 128 7.14 -4.36 -21.55
CA LEU A 128 5.76 -4.36 -22.06
C LEU A 128 5.62 -4.25 -23.60
N ASN A 129 6.64 -3.75 -24.31
CA ASN A 129 6.60 -3.68 -25.76
C ASN A 129 6.74 -5.07 -26.42
N THR A 130 7.41 -6.03 -25.77
CA THR A 130 7.46 -7.41 -26.27
C THR A 130 6.11 -8.10 -26.11
N LEU A 131 5.42 -7.90 -24.97
CA LEU A 131 4.05 -8.36 -24.77
C LEU A 131 3.09 -7.79 -25.83
N GLU A 132 3.18 -6.48 -26.10
CA GLU A 132 2.39 -5.84 -27.14
C GLU A 132 2.66 -6.43 -28.53
N SER A 133 3.92 -6.66 -28.87
CA SER A 133 4.32 -7.24 -30.14
C SER A 133 3.80 -8.67 -30.29
N ASP A 134 3.88 -9.49 -29.25
CA ASP A 134 3.37 -10.86 -29.25
C ASP A 134 1.84 -10.88 -29.39
N LEU A 135 1.12 -10.02 -28.65
CA LEU A 135 -0.33 -9.89 -28.77
C LEU A 135 -0.77 -9.45 -30.17
N LEU A 136 -0.09 -8.46 -30.76
CA LEU A 136 -0.45 -7.96 -32.09
C LEU A 136 -0.13 -8.99 -33.18
N ASN A 137 1.04 -9.62 -33.14
CA ASN A 137 1.54 -10.47 -34.23
C ASN A 137 1.09 -11.92 -34.11
N ASN A 138 1.17 -12.48 -32.91
CA ASN A 138 0.98 -13.91 -32.65
C ASN A 138 -0.31 -14.20 -31.86
N GLY A 139 -0.92 -13.17 -31.27
CA GLY A 139 -2.19 -13.27 -30.55
C GLY A 139 -2.03 -13.82 -29.13
N ILE A 140 -3.17 -14.13 -28.51
CA ILE A 140 -3.24 -14.48 -27.10
C ILE A 140 -2.53 -15.82 -26.75
N ASN A 141 -2.46 -16.76 -27.70
CA ASN A 141 -1.91 -18.09 -27.45
C ASN A 141 -0.41 -18.06 -27.14
N THR A 142 0.34 -17.13 -27.74
CA THR A 142 1.76 -16.92 -27.41
C THR A 142 1.94 -16.31 -26.03
N VAL A 143 1.02 -15.46 -25.58
CA VAL A 143 1.07 -14.95 -24.20
C VAL A 143 0.81 -16.09 -23.22
N ALA A 144 -0.21 -16.91 -23.50
CA ALA A 144 -0.60 -18.05 -22.68
C ALA A 144 0.45 -19.17 -22.58
N SER A 145 1.37 -19.30 -23.55
CA SER A 145 2.43 -20.31 -23.47
C SER A 145 3.51 -20.02 -22.43
N HIS A 146 3.49 -18.83 -21.81
CA HIS A 146 4.41 -18.42 -20.75
C HIS A 146 3.81 -18.54 -19.34
N ASP A 147 2.59 -19.06 -19.26
CA ASP A 147 1.94 -19.42 -18.02
C ASP A 147 2.42 -20.84 -17.66
N ASP A 148 3.25 -20.98 -16.62
CA ASP A 148 4.03 -22.20 -16.39
C ASP A 148 3.62 -23.04 -15.15
N THR A 149 2.58 -22.64 -14.40
CA THR A 149 2.36 -23.26 -13.07
C THR A 149 1.26 -24.32 -12.98
N ASN A 150 1.62 -25.42 -12.31
CA ASN A 150 0.72 -26.42 -11.71
C ASN A 150 0.24 -26.01 -10.28
N ASN A 151 0.74 -24.90 -9.72
CA ASN A 151 0.29 -24.31 -8.46
C ASN A 151 0.43 -22.77 -8.53
N PRO A 152 -0.64 -21.98 -8.33
CA PRO A 152 -0.61 -20.54 -8.57
C PRO A 152 0.12 -19.76 -7.48
N GLU A 153 0.95 -18.81 -7.89
CA GLU A 153 1.39 -17.70 -7.04
C GLU A 153 0.37 -16.55 -7.14
N GLY A 154 0.14 -15.81 -6.06
CA GLY A 154 -0.92 -14.80 -5.97
C GLY A 154 -0.74 -13.59 -6.91
N PRO A 155 -1.50 -12.49 -6.71
CA PRO A 155 -1.37 -11.29 -7.54
C PRO A 155 0.07 -10.72 -7.53
N PRO A 156 0.49 -9.95 -8.56
CA PRO A 156 -0.33 -9.30 -9.59
C PRO A 156 -0.84 -10.26 -10.70
N TYR A 157 -2.02 -9.94 -11.24
CA TYR A 157 -2.64 -10.59 -12.39
C TYR A 157 -2.52 -9.72 -13.64
N LEU A 158 -2.32 -10.35 -14.79
CA LEU A 158 -2.45 -9.70 -16.10
C LEU A 158 -3.82 -10.03 -16.68
N ILE A 159 -4.71 -9.03 -16.72
CA ILE A 159 -6.02 -9.15 -17.36
C ILE A 159 -5.92 -8.64 -18.80
N ILE A 160 -6.31 -9.47 -19.75
CA ILE A 160 -6.40 -9.10 -21.17
C ILE A 160 -7.86 -9.18 -21.60
N SER A 161 -8.41 -8.05 -22.05
CA SER A 161 -9.67 -7.99 -22.77
C SER A 161 -9.40 -7.95 -24.27
N GLU A 162 -9.67 -9.06 -24.96
CA GLU A 162 -9.68 -9.14 -26.42
C GLU A 162 -11.10 -8.82 -26.93
N VAL A 163 -11.21 -7.75 -27.72
CA VAL A 163 -12.45 -7.36 -28.39
C VAL A 163 -12.37 -7.74 -29.86
N ASN A 164 -13.20 -8.71 -30.24
CA ASN A 164 -13.42 -9.07 -31.62
C ASN A 164 -14.68 -8.38 -32.15
N SER A 165 -14.55 -7.76 -33.33
CA SER A 165 -15.63 -7.04 -34.00
C SER A 165 -15.84 -7.65 -35.38
N PRO A 166 -17.09 -7.73 -35.87
CA PRO A 166 -17.36 -8.18 -37.24
C PRO A 166 -16.63 -7.34 -38.32
N ILE A 167 -16.16 -6.12 -37.99
CA ILE A 167 -15.52 -5.19 -38.92
C ILE A 167 -14.23 -4.60 -38.29
N GLY A 168 -13.12 -4.72 -39.03
CA GLY A 168 -11.81 -4.16 -38.67
C GLY A 168 -10.97 -5.03 -37.71
N SER A 169 -9.76 -4.58 -37.39
CA SER A 169 -8.83 -5.34 -36.55
C SER A 169 -9.32 -5.49 -35.10
N LYS A 170 -8.79 -6.53 -34.44
CA LYS A 170 -8.94 -6.76 -33.00
C LYS A 170 -8.37 -5.58 -32.20
N VAL A 171 -9.02 -5.30 -31.09
CA VAL A 171 -8.51 -4.38 -30.06
C VAL A 171 -8.31 -5.17 -28.79
N TYR A 172 -7.16 -4.97 -28.15
CA TYR A 172 -6.84 -5.51 -26.85
C TYR A 172 -6.83 -4.36 -25.84
N LYS A 173 -7.31 -4.62 -24.63
CA LYS A 173 -6.90 -3.85 -23.46
C LYS A 173 -6.16 -4.77 -22.53
N ILE A 174 -4.94 -4.41 -22.17
CA ILE A 174 -4.18 -5.11 -21.14
C ILE A 174 -4.26 -4.29 -19.85
N SER A 175 -4.36 -4.97 -18.72
CA SER A 175 -4.38 -4.38 -17.40
C SER A 175 -3.59 -5.22 -16.41
N ILE A 176 -2.65 -4.61 -15.69
CA ILE A 176 -2.01 -5.25 -14.54
C ILE A 176 -2.84 -4.90 -13.30
N VAL A 177 -3.38 -5.92 -12.67
CA VAL A 177 -4.31 -5.81 -11.55
C VAL A 177 -3.69 -6.48 -10.34
N ASN A 178 -3.65 -5.79 -9.21
CA ASN A 178 -3.09 -6.34 -7.98
C ASN A 178 -3.98 -5.95 -6.80
N LEU A 179 -3.81 -6.64 -5.67
CA LEU A 179 -4.50 -6.31 -4.44
C LEU A 179 -4.14 -4.88 -4.01
N GLU A 180 -5.18 -4.15 -3.67
CA GLU A 180 -5.09 -2.83 -3.08
C GLU A 180 -4.55 -2.96 -1.66
N ASN A 181 -3.39 -2.37 -1.39
CA ASN A 181 -2.82 -2.36 -0.04
C ASN A 181 -3.37 -1.18 0.78
N PHE A 182 -3.52 -1.36 2.10
CA PHE A 182 -4.03 -0.31 2.99
C PHE A 182 -3.14 0.94 3.05
N ASN A 183 -1.84 0.76 2.81
CA ASN A 183 -0.87 1.86 2.78
C ASN A 183 -1.17 2.92 1.70
N ARG A 184 -2.10 2.68 0.76
CA ARG A 184 -2.53 3.69 -0.23
C ARG A 184 -3.27 4.89 0.36
N PHE A 185 -3.75 4.77 1.59
CA PHE A 185 -4.49 5.82 2.27
C PHE A 185 -3.54 6.57 3.20
N ALA A 186 -3.56 7.91 3.09
CA ALA A 186 -2.93 8.76 4.10
C ALA A 186 -3.64 8.63 5.44
N TYR A 187 -4.96 8.43 5.37
CA TYR A 187 -5.81 8.23 6.53
C TYR A 187 -6.97 7.32 6.17
N PHE A 188 -7.15 6.26 6.94
CA PHE A 188 -8.28 5.35 6.89
C PHE A 188 -8.78 5.09 8.32
N THR A 189 -10.10 5.19 8.54
CA THR A 189 -10.73 4.66 9.75
C THR A 189 -11.96 3.81 9.45
N ASN A 190 -12.21 2.79 10.27
CA ASN A 190 -13.48 2.08 10.23
C ASN A 190 -14.60 2.92 10.86
N VAL A 191 -14.31 3.47 12.05
CA VAL A 191 -15.23 4.20 12.91
C VAL A 191 -14.65 5.57 13.28
N GLU A 192 -15.37 6.66 12.95
CA GLU A 192 -15.05 8.05 13.32
C GLU A 192 -15.53 8.42 14.73
N LEU A 193 -15.33 7.49 15.67
CA LEU A 193 -15.56 7.65 17.10
C LEU A 193 -14.33 7.12 17.85
N THR A 194 -14.13 7.61 19.07
CA THR A 194 -13.19 6.97 20.00
C THR A 194 -13.64 5.53 20.28
N PRO A 195 -12.75 4.67 20.80
CA PRO A 195 -13.13 3.35 21.32
C PRO A 195 -14.22 3.40 22.42
N THR A 196 -14.38 4.55 23.10
CA THR A 196 -15.43 4.77 24.11
C THR A 196 -16.72 5.35 23.52
N GLY A 197 -16.83 5.47 22.20
CA GLY A 197 -18.00 6.01 21.50
C GLY A 197 -18.08 7.54 21.43
N SER A 198 -17.05 8.25 21.89
CA SER A 198 -17.02 9.71 21.90
C SER A 198 -16.73 10.26 20.50
N PRO A 199 -17.41 11.34 20.06
CA PRO A 199 -17.12 12.00 18.79
C PRO A 199 -15.71 12.60 18.73
N ILE A 200 -15.06 12.48 17.57
CA ILE A 200 -13.84 13.23 17.25
C ILE A 200 -14.08 14.10 16.01
N TRP A 201 -13.57 15.32 16.04
CA TRP A 201 -13.75 16.33 15.00
C TRP A 201 -12.46 16.49 14.18
N PHE A 202 -12.61 16.73 12.87
CA PHE A 202 -11.55 17.33 12.07
C PHE A 202 -11.58 18.84 12.28
N LEU A 203 -10.46 19.43 12.69
CA LEU A 203 -10.33 20.88 12.85
C LEU A 203 -9.95 21.47 11.50
N VAL A 204 -10.95 21.96 10.77
CA VAL A 204 -10.76 22.56 9.46
C VAL A 204 -9.92 23.84 9.62
N GLY A 205 -8.84 23.93 8.83
CA GLY A 205 -7.87 25.02 8.86
C GLY A 205 -6.69 24.82 9.80
N LYS A 206 -6.71 23.80 10.66
CA LYS A 206 -5.65 23.49 11.63
C LYS A 206 -5.06 22.11 11.43
N ASP A 207 -5.89 21.10 11.17
CA ASP A 207 -5.42 19.79 10.75
C ASP A 207 -4.85 19.88 9.31
N GLN A 208 -3.80 19.11 9.01
CA GLN A 208 -3.28 18.96 7.65
C GLN A 208 -3.30 17.48 7.26
N LEU A 209 -4.07 17.16 6.22
CA LEU A 209 -4.14 15.82 5.66
C LEU A 209 -3.88 15.90 4.15
N THR A 210 -2.71 15.40 3.73
CA THR A 210 -2.33 15.32 2.31
C THR A 210 -2.36 13.88 1.86
N GLY A 211 -3.10 13.60 0.79
CA GLY A 211 -3.32 12.29 0.19
C GLY A 211 -4.74 11.75 0.41
N PRO A 212 -5.01 10.50 0.00
CA PRO A 212 -6.34 9.92 0.09
C PRO A 212 -6.79 9.72 1.53
N VAL A 213 -7.90 10.35 1.90
CA VAL A 213 -8.62 10.19 3.17
C VAL A 213 -9.85 9.34 2.94
N ARG A 214 -10.03 8.31 3.76
CA ARG A 214 -11.17 7.40 3.68
C ARG A 214 -11.72 7.05 5.05
N THR A 215 -13.04 6.90 5.14
CA THR A 215 -13.67 6.31 6.33
C THR A 215 -14.82 5.40 5.95
N ASN A 216 -14.97 4.28 6.65
CA ASN A 216 -16.15 3.42 6.54
C ASN A 216 -17.36 3.99 7.31
N SER A 217 -17.17 5.04 8.11
CA SER A 217 -18.25 5.71 8.83
C SER A 217 -19.15 6.50 7.90
N ASN A 218 -20.44 6.42 8.17
CA ASN A 218 -21.44 7.20 7.45
C ASN A 218 -21.62 8.59 8.05
N ILE A 219 -21.16 8.82 9.29
CA ILE A 219 -21.15 10.12 9.94
C ILE A 219 -19.71 10.58 10.12
N VAL A 220 -19.41 11.77 9.60
CA VAL A 220 -18.13 12.47 9.78
C VAL A 220 -18.39 13.85 10.40
N ARG A 221 -17.40 14.42 11.09
CA ARG A 221 -17.60 15.67 11.86
C ARG A 221 -16.51 16.69 11.59
N TRP A 222 -16.92 17.89 11.20
CA TRP A 222 -16.01 19.00 10.87
C TRP A 222 -16.26 20.19 11.80
N ALA A 223 -15.19 20.63 12.47
CA ALA A 223 -15.17 21.86 13.23
C ALA A 223 -14.57 22.95 12.33
N ILE A 224 -15.44 23.76 11.71
CA ILE A 224 -15.05 24.84 10.80
C ILE A 224 -15.15 26.18 11.54
N PRO A 225 -14.03 26.90 11.78
CA PRO A 225 -14.07 28.22 12.43
C PRO A 225 -15.02 29.20 11.72
N THR A 226 -15.68 30.08 12.49
CA THR A 226 -16.70 31.00 11.99
C THR A 226 -16.20 31.99 10.93
N ASP A 227 -14.91 32.34 10.99
CA ASP A 227 -14.21 33.26 10.09
C ASP A 227 -13.31 32.54 9.06
N TYR A 228 -13.40 31.21 8.95
CA TYR A 228 -12.49 30.39 8.12
C TYR A 228 -12.36 30.89 6.67
N TYR A 229 -13.48 31.21 6.02
CA TYR A 229 -13.49 31.54 4.59
C TYR A 229 -12.93 32.93 4.27
N THR A 230 -12.92 33.85 5.24
CA THR A 230 -12.44 35.23 5.05
C THR A 230 -11.04 35.44 5.62
N ASN A 231 -10.63 34.63 6.59
CA ASN A 231 -9.34 34.73 7.25
C ASN A 231 -8.26 33.90 6.52
N ASN A 232 -7.16 34.55 6.12
CA ASN A 232 -6.05 33.93 5.39
C ASN A 232 -5.00 33.28 6.30
N THR A 233 -5.16 33.33 7.62
CA THR A 233 -4.23 32.70 8.58
C THR A 233 -4.47 31.20 8.77
N TYR A 234 -5.60 30.67 8.31
CA TYR A 234 -5.90 29.24 8.33
C TYR A 234 -5.19 28.48 7.21
N THR A 235 -4.85 27.22 7.44
CA THR A 235 -4.31 26.35 6.39
C THR A 235 -5.42 26.00 5.39
N LYS A 236 -5.22 26.35 4.12
CA LYS A 236 -6.16 26.04 3.03
C LYS A 236 -5.45 25.28 1.90
N PRO A 237 -6.02 24.18 1.36
CA PRO A 237 -7.09 23.37 1.94
C PRO A 237 -6.60 22.49 3.11
N THR A 238 -7.54 22.06 3.96
CA THR A 238 -7.30 21.10 5.06
C THR A 238 -7.02 19.70 4.53
N PHE A 239 -7.78 19.29 3.51
CA PHE A 239 -7.62 18.01 2.83
C PHE A 239 -7.04 18.25 1.44
N LYS A 240 -5.81 17.80 1.21
CA LYS A 240 -5.12 17.85 -0.09
C LYS A 240 -5.13 16.46 -0.73
N GLY A 241 -6.27 16.08 -1.29
CA GLY A 241 -6.52 14.74 -1.81
C GLY A 241 -8.00 14.39 -1.80
N SER A 242 -8.34 13.14 -2.13
CA SER A 242 -9.73 12.68 -2.07
C SER A 242 -10.20 12.50 -0.63
N PHE A 243 -11.41 12.96 -0.31
CA PHE A 243 -12.11 12.64 0.93
C PHE A 243 -13.28 11.70 0.62
N THR A 244 -13.20 10.45 1.10
CA THR A 244 -14.20 9.40 0.82
C THR A 244 -14.86 8.90 2.09
N PHE A 245 -16.19 8.82 2.12
CA PHE A 245 -16.94 8.25 3.24
C PHE A 245 -18.23 7.56 2.78
N THR A 246 -18.93 6.89 3.68
CA THR A 246 -20.07 6.02 3.31
C THR A 246 -21.43 6.72 3.39
N GLY A 247 -21.51 7.89 4.02
CA GLY A 247 -22.75 8.65 4.17
C GLY A 247 -23.02 9.62 3.04
N ASN A 248 -24.19 10.27 3.10
CA ASN A 248 -24.60 11.29 2.15
C ASN A 248 -23.73 12.55 2.24
N ARG A 249 -23.52 13.24 1.11
CA ARG A 249 -22.89 14.58 1.07
C ARG A 249 -23.85 15.68 1.53
N SER A 250 -24.37 15.53 2.75
CA SER A 250 -25.35 16.43 3.36
C SER A 250 -24.80 16.96 4.69
N TYR A 251 -24.99 18.26 4.93
CA TYR A 251 -24.48 18.95 6.11
C TYR A 251 -25.56 19.09 7.17
N TYR A 252 -25.21 18.87 8.43
CA TYR A 252 -26.11 18.93 9.58
C TYR A 252 -25.51 19.73 10.72
N THR A 253 -26.36 20.44 11.47
CA THR A 253 -25.97 21.21 12.66
C THR A 253 -26.13 20.39 13.94
N SER A 254 -26.79 19.24 13.85
CA SER A 254 -26.95 18.23 14.89
C SER A 254 -26.42 16.89 14.36
N THR A 255 -26.42 15.86 15.20
CA THR A 255 -26.00 14.51 14.79
C THR A 255 -26.84 14.06 13.57
N PRO A 256 -26.21 13.71 12.43
CA PRO A 256 -26.94 13.27 11.25
C PRO A 256 -27.75 11.99 11.52
N PRO A 257 -28.84 11.74 10.77
CA PRO A 257 -29.60 10.50 10.87
C PRO A 257 -28.71 9.28 10.60
N ALA A 258 -28.77 8.26 11.44
CA ALA A 258 -27.91 7.08 11.32
C ALA A 258 -28.16 6.25 10.05
N SER A 259 -29.35 6.33 9.43
CA SER A 259 -29.71 5.62 8.21
C SER A 259 -29.06 6.19 6.96
N THR A 260 -28.90 7.51 6.88
CA THR A 260 -28.33 8.23 5.72
C THR A 260 -26.92 8.71 5.97
N GLY A 261 -26.56 8.94 7.24
CA GLY A 261 -25.33 9.59 7.62
C GLY A 261 -25.23 11.04 7.11
N GLY A 262 -24.03 11.60 7.18
CA GLY A 262 -23.74 12.96 6.74
C GLY A 262 -22.53 13.59 7.40
N ILE A 263 -22.38 14.89 7.19
CA ILE A 263 -21.33 15.73 7.78
C ILE A 263 -21.96 16.56 8.89
N GLN A 264 -21.58 16.29 10.13
CA GLN A 264 -21.92 17.15 11.26
C GLN A 264 -20.98 18.35 11.31
N LEU A 265 -21.54 19.55 11.41
CA LEU A 265 -20.80 20.80 11.56
C LEU A 265 -20.93 21.30 13.00
N TYR A 266 -19.80 21.72 13.60
CA TYR A 266 -19.83 22.31 14.94
C TYR A 266 -20.41 23.74 14.91
N TYR A 267 -20.08 24.51 13.87
CA TYR A 267 -20.60 25.86 13.64
C TYR A 267 -21.47 25.84 12.37
N SER A 268 -22.78 26.08 12.50
CA SER A 268 -23.74 25.87 11.40
C SER A 268 -23.64 26.89 10.26
N GLY A 269 -23.32 28.15 10.59
CA GLY A 269 -23.19 29.24 9.62
C GLY A 269 -21.99 29.12 8.66
N THR A 270 -21.16 28.09 8.83
CA THR A 270 -19.93 27.89 8.06
C THR A 270 -20.00 26.69 7.10
N ALA A 271 -21.20 26.23 6.77
CA ALA A 271 -21.35 25.17 5.77
C ALA A 271 -20.68 25.56 4.43
N PRO A 272 -19.95 24.64 3.77
CA PRO A 272 -19.41 24.87 2.44
C PRO A 272 -20.52 24.69 1.38
N ASP A 273 -21.47 25.63 1.40
CA ASP A 273 -22.66 25.72 0.55
C ASP A 273 -22.36 26.06 -0.93
N THR A 274 -21.12 26.43 -1.23
CA THR A 274 -20.63 26.77 -2.57
C THR A 274 -19.37 25.97 -2.89
N GLU A 275 -19.16 25.70 -4.17
CA GLU A 275 -17.95 25.02 -4.65
C GLU A 275 -16.67 25.78 -4.24
N ALA A 276 -16.69 27.11 -4.27
CA ALA A 276 -15.55 27.94 -3.84
C ALA A 276 -15.22 27.77 -2.34
N LYS A 277 -16.23 27.68 -1.47
CA LYS A 277 -16.02 27.37 -0.05
C LYS A 277 -15.52 25.93 0.14
N LEU A 278 -16.08 24.97 -0.60
CA LEU A 278 -15.66 23.58 -0.53
C LEU A 278 -14.19 23.41 -0.97
N GLN A 279 -13.77 24.09 -2.04
CA GLN A 279 -12.38 24.08 -2.52
C GLN A 279 -11.37 24.63 -1.51
N GLN A 280 -11.81 25.56 -0.64
CA GLN A 280 -10.98 26.01 0.47
C GLN A 280 -10.80 24.97 1.56
N ILE A 281 -11.64 23.92 1.63
CA ILE A 281 -11.52 22.83 2.61
C ILE A 281 -10.87 21.60 1.99
N ILE A 282 -11.29 21.22 0.78
CA ILE A 282 -10.84 20.06 0.02
C ILE A 282 -10.27 20.53 -1.31
N GLU A 283 -9.00 20.24 -1.58
CA GLU A 283 -8.38 20.54 -2.87
C GLU A 283 -9.15 19.91 -4.03
N GLY A 284 -9.54 20.69 -5.04
CA GLY A 284 -10.35 20.22 -6.17
C GLY A 284 -11.85 20.06 -5.87
N GLY A 285 -12.29 20.42 -4.65
CA GLY A 285 -13.69 20.58 -4.26
C GLY A 285 -14.55 19.35 -4.50
N SER A 286 -15.72 19.52 -5.13
CA SER A 286 -16.71 18.43 -5.29
C SER A 286 -16.19 17.22 -6.07
N SER A 287 -15.20 17.41 -6.95
CA SER A 287 -14.58 16.32 -7.71
C SER A 287 -13.75 15.36 -6.85
N LYS A 288 -13.29 15.83 -5.68
CA LYS A 288 -12.50 15.06 -4.71
C LYS A 288 -13.30 14.68 -3.47
N PHE A 289 -14.56 15.09 -3.38
CA PHE A 289 -15.44 14.79 -2.26
C PHE A 289 -16.47 13.70 -2.60
N ILE A 290 -16.24 12.51 -2.07
CA ILE A 290 -16.93 11.28 -2.44
C ILE A 290 -17.72 10.76 -1.23
N GLY A 291 -19.05 10.93 -1.25
CA GLY A 291 -19.97 10.28 -0.32
C GLY A 291 -20.62 9.03 -0.93
N ASN A 292 -21.45 8.34 -0.16
CA ASN A 292 -22.18 7.14 -0.60
C ASN A 292 -21.28 5.99 -1.09
N SER A 293 -20.04 5.92 -0.61
CA SER A 293 -19.15 4.82 -0.97
C SER A 293 -19.50 3.55 -0.20
N SER A 294 -19.27 2.38 -0.81
CA SER A 294 -19.36 1.09 -0.09
C SER A 294 -18.28 0.99 0.98
N LYS A 295 -18.54 0.30 2.09
CA LYS A 295 -17.53 0.02 3.13
C LYS A 295 -16.43 -0.89 2.57
N ILE A 296 -15.17 -0.65 2.96
CA ILE A 296 -14.11 -1.65 2.82
C ILE A 296 -14.33 -2.69 3.92
N ASN A 297 -14.44 -3.96 3.54
CA ASN A 297 -14.63 -5.03 4.50
C ASN A 297 -13.30 -5.35 5.20
N LEU A 298 -13.17 -4.98 6.48
CA LEU A 298 -11.98 -5.25 7.28
C LEU A 298 -11.91 -6.68 7.83
N THR A 299 -13.01 -7.44 7.79
CA THR A 299 -13.11 -8.82 8.29
C THR A 299 -13.00 -9.87 7.18
N SER A 300 -12.67 -9.45 5.95
CA SER A 300 -12.44 -10.36 4.82
C SER A 300 -11.28 -11.34 5.09
N SER A 301 -11.25 -12.48 4.39
CA SER A 301 -10.17 -13.47 4.50
C SER A 301 -8.80 -12.90 4.13
N ILE A 302 -8.72 -11.84 3.30
CA ILE A 302 -7.47 -11.29 2.77
C ILE A 302 -6.97 -10.08 3.58
N THR A 303 -7.89 -9.41 4.27
CA THR A 303 -7.58 -8.46 5.35
C THR A 303 -7.33 -9.18 6.68
N SER A 304 -7.59 -10.50 6.73
CA SER A 304 -7.49 -11.28 7.96
C SER A 304 -6.05 -11.36 8.46
N GLU A 305 -5.94 -11.26 9.77
CA GLU A 305 -4.68 -11.37 10.48
C GLU A 305 -4.00 -12.74 10.22
N ASP A 306 -4.77 -13.83 10.12
CA ASP A 306 -4.23 -15.17 9.86
C ASP A 306 -3.60 -15.28 8.47
N ALA A 307 -4.16 -14.60 7.47
CA ALA A 307 -3.56 -14.55 6.14
C ALA A 307 -2.21 -13.83 6.13
N VAL A 308 -2.08 -12.75 6.92
CA VAL A 308 -0.80 -12.05 7.10
C VAL A 308 0.22 -12.96 7.77
N LYS A 309 -0.17 -13.65 8.86
CA LYS A 309 0.71 -14.56 9.60
C LYS A 309 1.18 -15.73 8.74
N ALA A 310 0.31 -16.33 7.95
CA ALA A 310 0.66 -17.44 7.07
C ALA A 310 1.67 -17.04 5.98
N ARG A 311 1.62 -15.79 5.49
CA ARG A 311 2.66 -15.27 4.59
C ARG A 311 3.99 -15.11 5.30
N VAL A 312 3.99 -14.54 6.52
CA VAL A 312 5.20 -14.30 7.33
C VAL A 312 5.83 -15.59 7.84
N TRP A 313 5.03 -16.62 8.12
CA TRP A 313 5.45 -17.92 8.61
C TRP A 313 4.78 -19.04 7.80
N PRO A 314 5.36 -19.48 6.66
CA PRO A 314 4.71 -20.40 5.73
C PRO A 314 4.25 -21.72 6.34
N ARG A 315 4.97 -22.24 7.35
CA ARG A 315 4.61 -23.48 8.07
C ARG A 315 3.74 -23.24 9.31
N LEU A 316 2.97 -22.17 9.38
CA LEU A 316 2.25 -21.78 10.62
C LEU A 316 1.30 -22.88 11.13
N SER A 317 0.65 -23.63 10.23
CA SER A 317 -0.28 -24.69 10.59
C SER A 317 0.39 -26.02 10.95
N THR A 318 1.60 -26.27 10.44
CA THR A 318 2.29 -27.57 10.59
C THR A 318 3.46 -27.51 11.55
N ASN A 319 4.09 -26.35 11.69
CA ASN A 319 5.25 -26.07 12.54
C ASN A 319 5.22 -24.61 13.02
N PRO A 320 4.28 -24.23 13.91
CA PRO A 320 4.12 -22.86 14.39
C PRO A 320 5.34 -22.39 15.22
N PRO A 321 5.60 -21.07 15.25
CA PRO A 321 6.68 -20.53 16.09
C PRO A 321 6.39 -20.77 17.59
N PRO A 322 7.42 -21.02 18.42
CA PRO A 322 7.24 -21.25 19.85
C PRO A 322 6.66 -20.04 20.60
N THR A 323 5.74 -20.29 21.52
CA THR A 323 5.13 -19.24 22.38
C THR A 323 5.52 -19.37 23.85
N SER A 324 6.05 -20.52 24.27
CA SER A 324 6.41 -20.82 25.66
C SER A 324 7.83 -20.43 26.04
N THR A 325 8.65 -19.99 25.10
CA THR A 325 10.08 -19.68 25.31
C THR A 325 10.41 -18.27 24.85
N THR A 326 11.20 -17.54 25.64
CA THR A 326 11.71 -16.22 25.24
C THR A 326 12.84 -16.39 24.23
N GLY A 327 12.74 -15.76 23.06
CA GLY A 327 13.74 -15.96 22.02
C GLY A 327 13.51 -15.18 20.73
N ILE A 328 14.44 -15.41 19.80
CA ILE A 328 14.45 -14.85 18.44
C ILE A 328 14.44 -16.05 17.50
N PHE A 329 13.33 -16.27 16.81
CA PHE A 329 13.10 -17.49 16.05
C PHE A 329 13.02 -17.21 14.54
N VAL A 330 13.53 -18.17 13.78
CA VAL A 330 13.38 -18.24 12.32
C VAL A 330 13.05 -19.67 11.91
N ASP A 331 12.29 -19.83 10.83
CA ASP A 331 11.95 -21.13 10.27
C ASP A 331 12.85 -21.44 9.07
N VAL A 332 13.47 -22.63 9.07
CA VAL A 332 14.48 -23.02 8.08
C VAL A 332 14.04 -24.29 7.36
N ASP A 333 14.09 -24.28 6.04
CA ASP A 333 13.74 -25.45 5.21
C ASP A 333 14.87 -26.49 5.14
N SER A 334 14.63 -27.58 4.40
CA SER A 334 15.61 -28.66 4.22
C SER A 334 16.88 -28.25 3.47
N ASN A 335 16.88 -27.12 2.77
CA ASN A 335 18.01 -26.61 2.02
C ASN A 335 18.80 -25.55 2.81
N GLY A 336 18.41 -25.26 4.06
CA GLY A 336 19.05 -24.22 4.87
C GLY A 336 18.60 -22.80 4.52
N LYS A 337 17.50 -22.64 3.79
CA LYS A 337 16.89 -21.35 3.50
C LYS A 337 15.97 -20.94 4.64
N ILE A 338 16.10 -19.69 5.08
CA ILE A 338 15.12 -19.09 6.00
C ILE A 338 13.87 -18.73 5.20
N ILE A 339 12.75 -19.35 5.53
CA ILE A 339 11.48 -19.17 4.81
C ILE A 339 10.51 -18.23 5.52
N SER A 340 10.77 -17.90 6.79
CA SER A 340 9.95 -17.00 7.59
C SER A 340 10.52 -15.58 7.69
N GLY A 341 9.74 -14.67 8.28
CA GLY A 341 10.29 -13.48 8.95
C GLY A 341 10.98 -13.81 10.28
N ILE A 342 11.49 -12.78 10.96
CA ILE A 342 12.01 -12.91 12.34
C ILE A 342 10.82 -12.93 13.29
N TYR A 343 10.73 -13.94 14.14
CA TYR A 343 9.70 -14.04 15.15
C TYR A 343 10.29 -13.79 16.55
N LEU A 344 9.66 -12.91 17.34
CA LEU A 344 10.06 -12.58 18.71
C LEU A 344 8.95 -12.98 19.67
N ASN A 345 9.35 -13.62 20.77
CA ASN A 345 8.44 -13.98 21.85
C ASN A 345 9.14 -13.76 23.19
N ASN A 346 8.40 -13.28 24.18
CA ASN A 346 8.84 -13.11 25.55
C ASN A 346 7.86 -13.77 26.53
N ALA A 347 8.07 -15.06 26.76
CA ALA A 347 7.22 -15.90 27.60
C ALA A 347 7.09 -15.43 29.05
N SER A 348 8.02 -14.60 29.56
CA SER A 348 7.99 -14.15 30.96
C SER A 348 7.10 -12.93 31.21
N SER A 349 6.93 -12.04 30.24
CA SER A 349 6.29 -10.74 30.47
C SER A 349 5.30 -10.31 29.39
N ASN A 350 5.06 -11.17 28.39
CA ASN A 350 4.25 -10.90 27.21
C ASN A 350 4.53 -9.51 26.56
N ASN A 351 5.81 -9.15 26.57
CA ASN A 351 6.28 -7.81 26.21
C ASN A 351 7.77 -7.87 25.85
N VAL A 352 8.11 -7.49 24.63
CA VAL A 352 9.48 -7.18 24.22
C VAL A 352 9.75 -5.73 24.59
N PHE A 353 10.61 -5.51 25.59
CA PHE A 353 10.83 -4.18 26.16
C PHE A 353 11.17 -3.10 25.11
N SER A 354 12.10 -3.36 24.19
CA SER A 354 12.38 -2.40 23.13
C SER A 354 13.01 -3.02 21.89
N ILE A 355 12.75 -2.39 20.76
CA ILE A 355 13.41 -2.67 19.48
C ILE A 355 13.88 -1.33 18.92
N ASP A 356 15.19 -1.16 18.79
CA ASP A 356 15.78 0.04 18.20
C ASP A 356 16.37 -0.29 16.82
N LEU A 357 15.91 0.43 15.80
CA LEU A 357 16.32 0.26 14.40
C LEU A 357 17.53 1.12 14.11
N SER A 358 18.50 0.60 13.37
CA SER A 358 19.66 1.37 12.91
C SER A 358 20.29 0.79 11.65
N GLY A 359 21.21 1.54 11.06
CA GLY A 359 22.09 1.10 9.98
C GLY A 359 23.55 1.14 10.41
N THR A 360 24.25 0.03 10.19
CA THR A 360 25.70 -0.08 10.45
C THR A 360 26.46 0.18 9.14
N ASN A 361 27.16 1.31 9.06
CA ASN A 361 27.96 1.67 7.89
C ASN A 361 29.29 0.92 7.87
N GLN A 362 29.64 0.35 6.73
CA GLN A 362 30.93 -0.26 6.44
C GLN A 362 31.34 0.15 5.03
N GLY A 363 32.15 1.22 4.93
CA GLY A 363 32.48 1.85 3.65
C GLY A 363 31.22 2.38 2.96
N THR A 364 30.92 1.87 1.76
CA THR A 364 29.75 2.25 0.95
C THR A 364 28.51 1.40 1.24
N THR A 365 28.63 0.37 2.09
CA THR A 365 27.52 -0.55 2.41
C THR A 365 26.93 -0.22 3.77
N VAL A 366 25.60 -0.28 3.87
CA VAL A 366 24.86 -0.10 5.12
C VAL A 366 24.12 -1.38 5.45
N TYR A 367 24.35 -1.92 6.64
CA TYR A 367 23.74 -3.16 7.10
C TYR A 367 22.55 -2.89 8.04
N PRO A 368 21.37 -3.50 7.80
CA PRO A 368 20.26 -3.43 8.75
C PRO A 368 20.66 -4.00 10.10
N THR A 369 20.39 -3.22 11.15
CA THR A 369 20.78 -3.55 12.52
C THR A 369 19.62 -3.33 13.47
N TYR A 370 19.29 -4.35 14.27
CA TYR A 370 18.17 -4.34 15.21
C TYR A 370 18.68 -4.59 16.63
N SER A 371 18.51 -3.61 17.52
CA SER A 371 18.84 -3.73 18.95
C SER A 371 17.60 -4.15 19.73
N ILE A 372 17.58 -5.39 20.21
CA ILE A 372 16.43 -6.03 20.84
C ILE A 372 16.70 -6.21 22.34
N LYS A 373 15.76 -5.72 23.17
CA LYS A 373 15.74 -5.96 24.62
C LYS A 373 14.45 -6.68 24.97
N PHE A 374 14.56 -7.84 25.62
CA PHE A 374 13.41 -8.56 26.14
C PHE A 374 12.92 -7.91 27.44
N ASN A 375 13.83 -7.57 28.36
CA ASN A 375 13.52 -6.85 29.60
C ASN A 375 14.31 -5.53 29.71
N GLN A 376 13.86 -4.64 30.62
CA GLN A 376 14.45 -3.32 30.82
C GLN A 376 15.94 -3.37 31.22
N SER A 377 16.29 -4.30 32.12
CA SER A 377 17.63 -4.49 32.67
C SER A 377 18.58 -5.25 31.75
N ASP A 378 18.06 -5.93 30.72
CA ASP A 378 18.89 -6.77 29.86
C ASP A 378 19.92 -5.92 29.10
N ASN A 379 21.07 -6.51 28.76
CA ASN A 379 21.90 -5.96 27.69
C ASN A 379 21.24 -6.29 26.35
N PRO A 380 21.21 -5.34 25.40
CA PRO A 380 20.57 -5.58 24.11
C PRO A 380 21.29 -6.68 23.33
N ILE A 381 20.50 -7.51 22.65
CA ILE A 381 21.01 -8.36 21.57
C ILE A 381 20.95 -7.51 20.31
N ILE A 382 22.10 -7.31 19.67
CA ILE A 382 22.18 -6.61 18.39
C ILE A 382 22.21 -7.65 17.28
N LEU A 383 21.23 -7.59 16.38
CA LEU A 383 21.14 -8.46 15.22
C LEU A 383 21.52 -7.67 13.97
N TYR A 384 22.49 -8.17 13.20
CA TYR A 384 22.86 -7.64 11.90
C TYR A 384 22.38 -8.57 10.80
N LYS A 385 21.89 -7.96 9.73
CA LYS A 385 21.56 -8.63 8.49
C LYS A 385 22.67 -8.37 7.46
N LYS A 386 23.56 -9.33 7.23
CA LYS A 386 24.59 -9.21 6.19
C LYS A 386 24.09 -9.89 4.91
N ASP A 387 23.59 -9.11 3.96
CA ASP A 387 23.15 -9.60 2.65
C ASP A 387 23.96 -8.92 1.55
N THR A 388 25.08 -9.53 1.15
CA THR A 388 26.07 -8.91 0.27
C THR A 388 26.78 -9.91 -0.64
N ASP A 389 27.53 -9.40 -1.61
CA ASP A 389 28.52 -10.18 -2.34
C ASP A 389 29.76 -10.50 -1.47
N ASN A 390 30.67 -11.33 -2.00
CA ASN A 390 31.89 -11.76 -1.32
C ASN A 390 32.91 -10.62 -1.07
N SER A 391 32.75 -9.45 -1.68
CA SER A 391 33.71 -8.34 -1.57
C SER A 391 33.43 -7.41 -0.39
N ARG A 392 32.26 -7.53 0.25
CA ARG A 392 31.82 -6.62 1.32
C ARG A 392 31.88 -7.31 2.67
N THR A 393 32.49 -6.64 3.64
CA THR A 393 32.72 -7.16 4.99
C THR A 393 31.87 -6.43 6.02
N LEU A 394 31.50 -7.13 7.10
CA LEU A 394 30.92 -6.52 8.30
C LEU A 394 31.92 -6.65 9.46
N ASN A 395 32.30 -5.53 10.06
CA ASN A 395 33.20 -5.52 11.21
C ASN A 395 32.42 -5.32 12.51
N ILE A 396 32.64 -6.22 13.47
CA ILE A 396 32.05 -6.19 14.80
C ILE A 396 33.12 -5.76 15.80
N THR A 397 32.92 -4.62 16.45
CA THR A 397 33.90 -4.01 17.36
C THR A 397 33.70 -4.48 18.81
N LYS A 398 34.82 -4.79 19.49
CA LYS A 398 34.85 -5.17 20.91
C LYS A 398 34.21 -4.11 21.80
N GLY A 399 34.44 -2.84 21.47
CA GLY A 399 33.98 -1.69 22.24
C GLY A 399 34.61 -1.70 23.63
N SER A 400 33.82 -1.36 24.64
CA SER A 400 34.26 -1.29 26.05
C SER A 400 34.39 -2.66 26.74
N ALA A 401 34.09 -3.77 26.07
CA ALA A 401 34.26 -5.10 26.63
C ALA A 401 35.74 -5.45 26.83
N SER A 402 36.05 -6.18 27.90
CA SER A 402 37.42 -6.62 28.21
C SER A 402 37.87 -7.69 27.21
N THR A 403 37.00 -8.66 26.93
CA THR A 403 37.23 -9.80 26.04
C THR A 403 36.17 -9.88 24.94
N MET A 404 36.53 -10.52 23.82
CA MET A 404 35.58 -10.90 22.77
C MET A 404 35.65 -12.41 22.56
N LYS A 405 34.50 -13.04 22.37
CA LYS A 405 34.38 -14.43 21.94
C LYS A 405 33.51 -14.53 20.71
N VAL A 406 33.92 -15.37 19.78
CA VAL A 406 33.26 -15.55 18.49
C VAL A 406 32.91 -17.01 18.26
N LYS A 407 31.71 -17.25 17.75
CA LYS A 407 31.21 -18.56 17.34
C LYS A 407 30.68 -18.44 15.92
N VAL A 408 31.18 -19.27 15.01
CA VAL A 408 30.75 -19.31 13.61
C VAL A 408 30.13 -20.67 13.36
N LEU A 409 28.91 -20.71 12.81
CA LEU A 409 28.22 -21.95 12.49
C LEU A 409 27.37 -21.82 11.23
N ASP A 410 27.08 -22.94 10.60
CA ASP A 410 26.05 -23.02 9.55
C ASP A 410 24.66 -23.04 10.18
N ILE A 411 23.66 -22.48 9.48
CA ILE A 411 22.29 -22.50 9.97
C ILE A 411 21.74 -23.94 10.04
N PRO A 412 21.16 -24.38 11.17
CA PRO A 412 20.51 -25.68 11.24
C PRO A 412 19.35 -25.78 10.24
N THR A 413 19.28 -26.89 9.50
CA THR A 413 18.29 -27.09 8.44
C THR A 413 17.03 -27.78 8.94
N ASN A 414 15.93 -27.62 8.19
CA ASN A 414 14.62 -28.24 8.37
C ASN A 414 14.00 -28.12 9.78
N GLN A 415 14.17 -26.98 10.43
CA GLN A 415 13.67 -26.78 11.79
C GLN A 415 13.47 -25.29 12.11
N ILE A 416 12.81 -25.04 13.24
CA ILE A 416 12.78 -23.73 13.86
C ILE A 416 14.08 -23.52 14.63
N VAL A 417 14.77 -22.42 14.36
CA VAL A 417 16.04 -22.07 15.01
C VAL A 417 15.81 -20.90 15.95
N ASN A 418 16.12 -21.07 17.23
CA ASN A 418 16.20 -19.97 18.20
C ASN A 418 17.60 -19.36 18.17
N LEU A 419 17.74 -18.22 17.51
CA LEU A 419 18.99 -17.48 17.38
C LEU A 419 19.52 -16.98 18.73
N LYS A 420 18.64 -16.71 19.69
CA LYS A 420 19.04 -16.34 21.06
C LYS A 420 19.75 -17.48 21.77
N ASP A 421 19.27 -18.72 21.62
CA ASP A 421 19.89 -19.88 22.27
C ASP A 421 21.29 -20.17 21.70
N LEU A 422 21.54 -19.85 20.42
CA LEU A 422 22.87 -19.97 19.83
C LEU A 422 23.89 -19.04 20.50
N LEU A 423 23.42 -17.85 20.92
CA LEU A 423 24.19 -16.83 21.63
C LEU A 423 24.40 -17.20 23.10
N ASP A 424 23.35 -17.68 23.77
CA ASP A 424 23.37 -18.05 25.18
C ASP A 424 24.18 -19.34 25.45
N ASN A 425 24.17 -20.29 24.51
CA ASN A 425 24.92 -21.53 24.61
C ASN A 425 26.44 -21.24 24.55
N THR A 426 27.09 -21.38 25.70
CA THR A 426 28.51 -21.09 25.91
C THR A 426 29.47 -22.04 25.20
N THR A 427 28.98 -23.13 24.60
CA THR A 427 29.79 -24.11 23.87
C THR A 427 30.10 -23.62 22.45
N GLY A 428 31.33 -23.87 21.99
CA GLY A 428 31.77 -23.58 20.61
C GLY A 428 32.31 -22.16 20.36
N TYR A 429 32.40 -21.34 21.41
CA TYR A 429 33.04 -20.03 21.32
C TYR A 429 34.56 -20.13 21.34
N SER A 430 35.21 -19.38 20.45
CA SER A 430 36.65 -19.14 20.44
C SER A 430 36.97 -17.74 20.95
N SER A 431 38.00 -17.61 21.78
CA SER A 431 38.46 -16.29 22.23
C SER A 431 39.07 -15.51 21.07
N PHE A 432 38.71 -14.24 20.95
CA PHE A 432 39.23 -13.34 19.92
C PHE A 432 39.97 -12.16 20.56
N PRO A 433 41.30 -12.06 20.38
CA PRO A 433 42.12 -11.04 21.04
C PRO A 433 42.03 -9.65 20.36
N GLY A 434 41.58 -9.60 19.11
CA GLY A 434 41.54 -8.37 18.31
C GLY A 434 40.46 -7.38 18.75
N ALA A 435 40.62 -6.13 18.32
CA ALA A 435 39.64 -5.07 18.58
C ALA A 435 38.39 -5.18 17.69
N ASN A 436 38.53 -5.74 16.48
CA ASN A 436 37.46 -5.89 15.49
C ASN A 436 37.48 -7.30 14.92
N TYR A 437 36.33 -7.97 14.94
CA TYR A 437 36.12 -9.23 14.24
C TYR A 437 35.46 -8.97 12.88
N THR A 438 36.05 -9.48 11.81
CA THR A 438 35.54 -9.30 10.44
C THR A 438 34.73 -10.52 10.02
N VAL A 439 33.47 -10.31 9.68
CA VAL A 439 32.57 -11.31 9.09
C VAL A 439 32.75 -11.26 7.57
N ASN A 440 33.34 -12.33 7.01
CA ASN A 440 33.65 -12.43 5.59
C ASN A 440 32.56 -13.14 4.78
N ASP A 441 31.71 -13.94 5.44
CA ASP A 441 30.63 -14.69 4.77
C ASP A 441 29.69 -13.71 4.04
N PRO A 442 29.43 -13.88 2.73
CA PRO A 442 28.64 -12.93 1.94
C PRO A 442 27.23 -12.74 2.51
N LYS A 443 26.63 -13.83 2.99
CA LYS A 443 25.31 -13.88 3.63
C LYS A 443 25.40 -14.48 5.03
N ALA A 444 25.03 -13.69 6.02
CA ALA A 444 25.02 -14.13 7.42
C ALA A 444 24.03 -13.36 8.28
N ILE A 445 23.47 -14.04 9.28
CA ILE A 445 22.87 -13.39 10.44
C ILE A 445 23.94 -13.32 11.51
N VAL A 446 24.22 -12.11 12.00
CA VAL A 446 25.21 -11.91 13.06
C VAL A 446 24.49 -11.41 14.29
N LEU A 447 24.73 -12.04 15.43
CA LEU A 447 24.23 -11.60 16.73
C LEU A 447 25.41 -11.18 17.60
N GLU A 448 25.29 -10.05 18.29
CA GLU A 448 26.18 -9.72 19.40
C GLU A 448 25.42 -9.38 20.67
N GLN A 449 26.05 -9.64 21.81
CA GLN A 449 25.60 -9.16 23.11
C GLN A 449 26.78 -9.07 24.06
N THR A 450 26.77 -8.05 24.91
CA THR A 450 27.71 -7.94 26.03
C THR A 450 27.12 -8.66 27.24
N VAL A 451 27.85 -9.63 27.81
CA VAL A 451 27.47 -10.36 29.01
C VAL A 451 28.57 -10.17 30.06
N GLY A 452 28.28 -9.41 31.11
CA GLY A 452 29.29 -8.96 32.06
C GLY A 452 30.33 -8.07 31.37
N SER A 453 31.59 -8.48 31.36
CA SER A 453 32.67 -7.79 30.63
C SER A 453 33.06 -8.44 29.29
N GLU A 454 32.38 -9.52 28.90
CA GLU A 454 32.65 -10.28 27.67
C GLU A 454 31.67 -9.87 26.55
N LYS A 455 32.18 -9.58 25.35
CA LYS A 455 31.35 -9.46 24.15
C LYS A 455 31.28 -10.82 23.43
N ARG A 456 30.07 -11.35 23.27
CA ARG A 456 29.81 -12.57 22.52
C ARG A 456 29.30 -12.21 21.13
N VAL A 457 29.86 -12.86 20.11
CA VAL A 457 29.47 -12.71 18.71
C VAL A 457 29.16 -14.08 18.11
N VAL A 458 27.98 -14.24 17.53
CA VAL A 458 27.59 -15.44 16.78
C VAL A 458 27.39 -15.06 15.33
N VAL A 459 28.08 -15.76 14.42
CA VAL A 459 27.87 -15.67 12.98
C VAL A 459 27.17 -16.93 12.52
N VAL A 460 25.95 -16.77 12.02
CA VAL A 460 25.16 -17.84 11.40
C VAL A 460 25.26 -17.68 9.89
N LYS A 461 26.01 -18.58 9.25
CA LYS A 461 26.25 -18.60 7.81
C LYS A 461 25.00 -19.07 7.05
N LEU A 462 24.72 -18.42 5.92
CA LEU A 462 23.62 -18.76 5.02
C LEU A 462 24.15 -19.12 3.63
N ALA A 463 23.38 -19.89 2.87
CA ALA A 463 23.73 -20.26 1.50
C ALA A 463 23.75 -19.03 0.56
N ASN A 464 24.76 -18.94 -0.29
CA ASN A 464 24.99 -17.78 -1.17
C ASN A 464 23.92 -17.62 -2.26
N SER A 465 23.32 -18.73 -2.71
CA SER A 465 22.35 -18.79 -3.82
C SER A 465 20.96 -18.23 -3.48
N GLU A 466 20.61 -18.13 -2.19
CA GLU A 466 19.24 -17.83 -1.77
C GLU A 466 19.01 -16.36 -1.47
N SER A 467 17.87 -15.80 -1.87
CA SER A 467 17.45 -14.45 -1.43
C SER A 467 17.32 -14.38 0.09
N PHE A 468 17.75 -13.28 0.71
CA PHE A 468 17.59 -13.09 2.15
C PHE A 468 16.11 -13.10 2.57
N PHE A 469 15.86 -13.47 3.82
CA PHE A 469 14.53 -13.73 4.38
C PHE A 469 13.52 -12.59 4.19
N GLN A 470 12.24 -12.90 4.44
CA GLN A 470 11.17 -11.91 4.40
C GLN A 470 11.45 -10.77 5.37
N ASN A 471 11.50 -9.53 4.89
CA ASN A 471 11.76 -8.34 5.72
C ASN A 471 10.58 -7.99 6.64
N THR A 472 10.26 -8.89 7.56
CA THR A 472 9.21 -8.79 8.56
C THR A 472 9.77 -9.21 9.91
N ILE A 473 9.49 -8.42 10.94
CA ILE A 473 9.66 -8.81 12.34
C ILE A 473 8.26 -8.99 12.92
N TRP A 474 7.92 -10.20 13.31
CA TRP A 474 6.67 -10.54 13.97
C TRP A 474 6.93 -10.75 15.47
N ILE A 475 6.21 -10.03 16.31
CA ILE A 475 6.28 -10.07 17.75
C ILE A 475 4.97 -10.69 18.26
N ASN A 476 5.06 -11.82 18.94
CA ASN A 476 3.92 -12.46 19.62
C ASN A 476 3.62 -11.79 20.97
N ASP A 477 3.78 -10.47 21.06
CA ASP A 477 3.76 -9.70 22.30
C ASP A 477 3.62 -8.20 22.03
N ASN A 478 3.57 -7.41 23.09
CA ASN A 478 3.73 -5.96 23.02
C ASN A 478 5.18 -5.56 22.69
N ILE A 479 5.36 -4.39 22.07
CA ILE A 479 6.65 -3.70 21.99
C ILE A 479 6.60 -2.50 22.94
N GLY A 480 7.36 -2.58 24.03
CA GLY A 480 7.32 -1.63 25.14
C GLY A 480 6.09 -1.81 26.03
N ASN A 481 6.08 -1.13 27.19
CA ASN A 481 4.97 -1.29 28.12
C ASN A 481 3.62 -0.97 27.45
N PRO A 482 2.55 -1.74 27.70
CA PRO A 482 1.27 -1.55 27.03
C PRO A 482 0.65 -0.19 27.34
N LEU A 483 -0.29 0.27 26.50
CA LEU A 483 -1.01 1.52 26.70
C LEU A 483 -1.74 1.49 28.06
N LYS A 484 -1.67 2.60 28.80
CA LYS A 484 -2.18 2.75 30.19
C LYS A 484 -1.38 2.01 31.27
N SER A 485 -0.22 1.46 30.94
CA SER A 485 0.70 0.97 31.98
C SER A 485 1.15 2.13 32.89
N THR A 486 1.36 1.81 34.17
CA THR A 486 1.94 2.75 35.15
C THR A 486 3.39 3.08 34.81
N THR A 487 4.14 2.09 34.32
CA THR A 487 5.51 2.23 33.85
C THR A 487 5.49 2.50 32.35
N LYS A 488 5.91 3.70 31.94
CA LYS A 488 5.79 4.20 30.56
C LYS A 488 7.13 4.19 29.83
N THR A 489 7.71 3.00 29.70
CA THR A 489 9.08 2.81 29.17
C THR A 489 9.15 1.78 28.06
N GLY A 490 10.30 1.70 27.40
CA GLY A 490 10.49 0.82 26.26
C GLY A 490 9.77 1.30 25.00
N GLY A 491 9.77 0.48 23.96
CA GLY A 491 9.13 0.78 22.69
C GLY A 491 10.07 0.72 21.49
N LEU A 492 9.55 1.20 20.36
CA LEU A 492 10.13 1.21 19.03
C LEU A 492 10.62 2.61 18.65
N SER A 493 11.82 2.70 18.09
CA SER A 493 12.36 3.92 17.47
C SER A 493 13.54 3.62 16.55
N GLY A 494 14.00 4.61 15.80
CA GLY A 494 15.27 4.59 15.10
C GLY A 494 15.14 4.67 13.58
N GLU A 495 16.14 4.12 12.89
CA GLU A 495 16.29 4.26 11.46
C GLU A 495 16.30 2.92 10.73
N TYR A 496 15.43 2.77 9.71
CA TYR A 496 15.38 1.55 8.91
C TYR A 496 16.12 1.74 7.58
N VAL A 497 16.90 0.74 7.18
CA VAL A 497 17.76 0.81 5.98
C VAL A 497 17.16 0.12 4.76
N GLU A 498 16.09 -0.65 4.94
CA GLU A 498 15.46 -1.49 3.92
C GLU A 498 13.93 -1.46 4.07
N PRO A 499 13.14 -1.91 3.07
CA PRO A 499 11.72 -2.14 3.27
C PRO A 499 11.52 -3.11 4.44
N LEU A 500 10.67 -2.77 5.41
CA LEU A 500 10.50 -3.55 6.64
C LEU A 500 9.05 -3.48 7.11
N SER A 501 8.52 -4.60 7.62
CA SER A 501 7.28 -4.61 8.40
C SER A 501 7.54 -5.07 9.82
N ILE A 502 6.94 -4.39 10.80
CA ILE A 502 6.97 -4.76 12.21
C ILE A 502 5.54 -5.02 12.65
N ILE A 503 5.28 -6.24 13.09
CA ILE A 503 3.94 -6.76 13.36
C ILE A 503 3.88 -7.23 14.81
N ALA A 504 2.97 -6.69 15.63
CA ALA A 504 2.73 -7.16 16.99
C ALA A 504 1.36 -7.85 17.05
N LYS A 505 1.33 -9.18 17.00
CA LYS A 505 0.11 -10.00 16.87
C LYS A 505 0.29 -11.40 17.49
N PRO A 506 -0.76 -12.01 18.07
CA PRO A 506 -0.68 -13.36 18.65
C PRO A 506 -0.39 -14.43 17.61
N VAL A 507 0.19 -15.58 17.95
CA VAL A 507 0.27 -16.74 17.03
C VAL A 507 -1.12 -17.27 16.67
N SER A 508 -1.99 -17.45 17.67
CA SER A 508 -3.37 -17.87 17.48
C SER A 508 -4.28 -16.71 17.05
N SER A 509 -5.43 -17.02 16.45
CA SER A 509 -6.44 -15.99 16.12
C SER A 509 -6.91 -15.30 17.42
N PRO A 510 -7.01 -13.96 17.45
CA PRO A 510 -7.45 -13.24 18.64
C PRO A 510 -8.92 -13.55 18.97
N SER A 511 -9.21 -13.91 20.21
CA SER A 511 -10.59 -13.89 20.75
C SER A 511 -10.87 -12.53 21.40
N SER A 512 -12.16 -12.21 21.63
CA SER A 512 -12.58 -11.02 22.39
C SER A 512 -12.00 -10.95 23.80
N SER A 513 -11.58 -12.07 24.38
CA SER A 513 -10.96 -12.15 25.71
C SER A 513 -9.44 -11.94 25.72
N THR A 514 -8.78 -11.99 24.56
CA THR A 514 -7.33 -11.72 24.51
C THR A 514 -7.03 -10.24 24.75
N GLY A 515 -5.93 -9.96 25.44
CA GLY A 515 -5.42 -8.59 25.62
C GLY A 515 -5.07 -7.90 24.30
N PHE A 516 -4.62 -6.65 24.36
CA PHE A 516 -4.13 -5.95 23.18
C PHE A 516 -2.65 -6.25 22.96
N TYR A 517 -2.28 -6.37 21.68
CA TYR A 517 -0.88 -6.38 21.23
C TYR A 517 -0.51 -5.00 20.71
N ASP A 518 0.34 -4.31 21.48
CA ASP A 518 0.64 -2.91 21.27
C ASP A 518 2.02 -2.69 20.63
N ILE A 519 2.13 -1.63 19.84
CA ILE A 519 3.43 -1.01 19.51
C ILE A 519 3.48 0.38 20.14
N ARG A 520 4.34 0.55 21.14
CA ARG A 520 4.71 1.85 21.72
C ARG A 520 5.82 2.48 20.89
N ILE A 521 5.62 3.68 20.38
CA ILE A 521 6.64 4.47 19.68
C ILE A 521 7.29 5.43 20.68
N LYS A 522 8.61 5.34 20.84
CA LYS A 522 9.38 6.13 21.84
C LYS A 522 10.26 7.23 21.22
N GLY A 523 10.22 7.40 19.90
CA GLY A 523 10.98 8.41 19.18
C GLY A 523 10.72 8.34 17.68
N ASP A 524 11.54 9.04 16.90
CA ASP A 524 11.40 9.08 15.46
C ASP A 524 11.56 7.69 14.82
N LEU A 525 10.90 7.52 13.67
CA LEU A 525 11.04 6.37 12.79
C LEU A 525 11.24 6.86 11.36
N LYS A 526 12.44 6.73 10.81
CA LYS A 526 12.78 7.28 9.48
C LYS A 526 13.67 6.38 8.65
N PRO A 527 13.70 6.53 7.32
CA PRO A 527 14.72 5.90 6.50
C PRO A 527 16.12 6.34 6.95
N TYR A 528 17.05 5.40 6.93
CA TYR A 528 18.44 5.63 7.35
C TYR A 528 19.06 6.85 6.67
N GLN A 529 19.69 7.72 7.46
CA GLN A 529 20.31 8.97 6.99
C GLN A 529 19.38 9.96 6.27
N LEU A 530 18.06 9.72 6.20
CA LEU A 530 17.14 10.75 5.70
C LEU A 530 17.13 11.90 6.72
N PRO A 531 17.43 13.14 6.31
CA PRO A 531 17.30 14.28 7.19
C PRO A 531 15.85 14.42 7.68
N ILE A 532 15.67 14.70 8.97
CA ILE A 532 14.33 14.89 9.55
C ILE A 532 13.61 16.02 8.82
N GLY A 533 12.32 15.84 8.53
CA GLY A 533 11.50 16.79 7.79
C GLY A 533 11.58 16.64 6.27
N ASN A 534 12.59 15.95 5.73
CA ASN A 534 12.68 15.70 4.30
C ASN A 534 11.74 14.58 3.88
N ARG A 535 11.26 14.65 2.64
CA ARG A 535 10.46 13.58 2.02
C ARG A 535 11.39 12.62 1.27
N PRO A 536 11.20 11.30 1.39
CA PRO A 536 11.90 10.34 0.55
C PRO A 536 11.57 10.55 -0.93
N ASP A 537 12.55 10.38 -1.82
CA ASP A 537 12.32 10.45 -3.26
C ASP A 537 11.58 9.19 -3.73
N PRO A 538 10.39 9.32 -4.35
CA PRO A 538 9.62 8.17 -4.81
C PRO A 538 10.32 7.31 -5.87
N ASN A 539 11.20 7.91 -6.66
CA ASN A 539 11.87 7.21 -7.75
C ASN A 539 13.03 6.35 -7.26
N SER A 540 13.82 6.85 -6.30
CA SER A 540 15.06 6.20 -5.86
C SER A 540 14.99 5.53 -4.49
N ASP A 541 14.22 6.04 -3.53
CA ASP A 541 14.18 5.48 -2.18
C ASP A 541 13.08 4.43 -2.06
N LYS A 542 13.45 3.16 -1.94
CA LYS A 542 12.49 2.05 -1.79
C LYS A 542 12.27 1.63 -0.34
N ARG A 543 12.97 2.26 0.62
CA ARG A 543 12.90 1.90 2.04
C ARG A 543 11.57 2.38 2.60
N VAL A 544 10.66 1.44 2.86
CA VAL A 544 9.35 1.73 3.42
C VAL A 544 9.11 0.93 4.69
N LEU A 545 8.51 1.54 5.70
CA LEU A 545 8.17 0.88 6.96
C LEU A 545 6.66 0.64 7.07
N GLY A 546 6.28 -0.57 7.43
CA GLY A 546 4.92 -0.95 7.83
C GLY A 546 4.87 -1.28 9.32
N LEU A 547 3.90 -0.74 10.04
CA LEU A 547 3.60 -1.14 11.42
C LEU A 547 2.21 -1.77 11.46
N TYR A 548 2.07 -2.94 12.06
CA TYR A 548 0.77 -3.60 12.19
C TYR A 548 0.57 -4.16 13.61
N ALA A 549 -0.41 -3.66 14.35
CA ALA A 549 -0.70 -4.10 15.70
C ALA A 549 -2.19 -3.92 16.02
N ASP A 550 -2.62 -4.33 17.21
CA ASP A 550 -3.96 -3.98 17.68
C ASP A 550 -4.04 -2.49 18.01
N ARG A 551 -3.05 -1.96 18.74
CA ARG A 551 -2.94 -0.54 19.02
C ARG A 551 -1.52 -0.07 18.77
N ILE A 552 -1.41 1.14 18.22
CA ILE A 552 -0.12 1.78 18.01
C ILE A 552 -0.21 3.16 18.65
N PHE A 553 0.79 3.55 19.43
CA PHE A 553 0.70 4.84 20.12
C PHE A 553 2.05 5.51 20.33
N ILE A 554 2.02 6.84 20.34
CA ILE A 554 3.17 7.64 20.74
C ILE A 554 3.25 7.65 22.26
N SER A 555 4.41 7.29 22.80
CA SER A 555 4.65 7.32 24.24
C SER A 555 4.66 8.75 24.77
N ARG A 556 4.20 8.93 26.02
CA ARG A 556 4.36 10.21 26.74
C ARG A 556 5.83 10.63 26.89
N ASN A 557 6.73 9.67 26.95
CA ASN A 557 8.17 9.89 27.09
C ASN A 557 8.89 9.81 25.75
N ALA A 558 8.16 9.95 24.63
CA ALA A 558 8.79 9.92 23.32
C ALA A 558 9.77 11.10 23.17
N THR A 559 10.93 10.82 22.58
CA THR A 559 11.93 11.86 22.32
C THR A 559 11.40 12.78 21.23
N LEU A 560 11.22 14.06 21.56
CA LEU A 560 10.77 15.09 20.62
C LEU A 560 11.94 15.91 20.09
N ASN A 561 11.88 16.26 18.80
CA ASN A 561 12.74 17.29 18.24
C ASN A 561 12.26 18.66 18.71
N THR A 562 13.15 19.50 19.24
CA THR A 562 12.79 20.77 19.89
C THR A 562 13.43 22.00 19.23
N THR A 563 14.24 21.82 18.20
CA THR A 563 15.07 22.88 17.60
C THR A 563 14.73 23.12 16.13
N GLY A 564 14.88 24.38 15.70
CA GLY A 564 14.69 24.79 14.30
C GLY A 564 13.26 24.62 13.78
N THR A 565 13.13 24.35 12.48
CA THR A 565 11.85 24.08 11.80
C THR A 565 11.37 22.63 11.95
N ASN A 566 12.24 21.75 12.44
CA ASN A 566 12.00 20.30 12.49
C ASN A 566 11.53 19.86 13.88
N ARG A 567 10.54 20.55 14.43
CA ARG A 567 10.04 20.28 15.80
C ARG A 567 9.04 19.13 15.77
N GLY A 568 8.90 18.41 16.88
CA GLY A 568 7.95 17.30 17.00
C GLY A 568 8.55 15.92 16.79
N ILE A 569 7.69 14.96 16.47
CA ILE A 569 8.05 13.57 16.25
C ILE A 569 7.69 13.17 14.82
N TYR A 570 8.60 12.43 14.18
CA TYR A 570 8.53 12.08 12.76
C TYR A 570 8.41 10.58 12.57
N ILE A 571 7.28 10.16 12.01
CA ILE A 571 6.98 8.76 11.72
C ILE A 571 6.82 8.57 10.22
N TYR A 572 7.83 7.96 9.59
CA TYR A 572 7.83 7.60 8.18
C TYR A 572 7.38 6.15 8.02
N ALA A 573 6.08 5.88 8.17
CA ALA A 573 5.52 4.54 8.11
C ALA A 573 4.06 4.51 7.66
N SER A 574 3.65 3.37 7.11
CA SER A 574 2.24 2.98 7.03
C SER A 574 1.86 2.28 8.33
N ILE A 575 1.01 2.91 9.12
CA ILE A 575 0.57 2.47 10.45
C ILE A 575 -0.78 1.80 10.32
N MET A 576 -0.90 0.56 10.74
CA MET A 576 -2.15 -0.19 10.80
C MET A 576 -2.42 -0.66 12.23
N ALA A 577 -3.45 -0.08 12.85
CA ALA A 577 -3.88 -0.37 14.21
C ALA A 577 -5.28 -1.00 14.18
N LEU A 578 -5.35 -2.29 13.85
CA LEU A 578 -6.59 -3.07 13.79
C LEU A 578 -6.44 -4.32 14.64
N LYS A 579 -7.45 -4.62 15.44
CA LYS A 579 -7.69 -5.90 16.12
C LYS A 579 -8.93 -6.53 15.50
N ALA A 580 -8.70 -7.52 14.64
CA ALA A 580 -9.79 -8.26 14.03
C ALA A 580 -10.21 -9.42 14.95
N TYR A 581 -11.50 -9.55 15.25
CA TYR A 581 -12.05 -10.73 15.93
C TYR A 581 -12.75 -11.68 14.94
N LYS A 582 -12.70 -12.98 15.24
CA LYS A 582 -13.60 -14.03 14.69
C LYS A 582 -13.93 -14.97 15.85
N SER A 583 -15.17 -15.26 16.25
CA SER A 583 -16.30 -15.84 15.50
C SER A 583 -17.63 -15.50 16.19
N GLY A 584 -18.70 -15.25 15.42
CA GLY A 584 -20.10 -15.15 15.90
C GLY A 584 -20.63 -13.75 16.25
N SER A 585 -19.85 -12.68 16.07
CA SER A 585 -20.26 -11.30 16.40
C SER A 585 -20.16 -10.38 15.18
N THR A 586 -21.07 -9.42 15.08
CA THR A 586 -21.16 -8.39 14.05
C THR A 586 -19.96 -7.42 14.13
N ASP A 587 -18.99 -7.58 13.23
CA ASP A 587 -17.96 -6.61 12.83
C ASP A 587 -17.44 -5.65 13.92
N VAL A 588 -16.84 -6.18 14.99
CA VAL A 588 -16.04 -5.35 15.90
C VAL A 588 -14.58 -5.43 15.44
N VAL A 589 -14.12 -4.40 14.72
CA VAL A 589 -12.68 -4.19 14.53
C VAL A 589 -12.25 -3.21 15.60
N ASP A 590 -11.72 -3.75 16.69
CA ASP A 590 -11.09 -2.95 17.74
C ASP A 590 -9.74 -2.44 17.26
N GLY A 591 -9.09 -1.57 18.01
CA GLY A 591 -7.77 -1.06 17.65
C GLY A 591 -7.79 0.34 17.07
N TYR A 592 -6.74 1.09 17.39
CA TYR A 592 -6.67 2.52 17.13
C TYR A 592 -5.23 3.04 17.27
N PHE A 593 -4.97 4.14 16.58
CA PHE A 593 -3.73 4.90 16.74
C PHE A 593 -3.96 6.11 17.66
N THR A 594 -3.15 6.27 18.72
CA THR A 594 -3.36 7.32 19.75
C THR A 594 -2.05 7.94 20.25
N VAL A 595 -2.15 8.97 21.08
CA VAL A 595 -1.05 9.42 21.95
C VAL A 595 -1.34 8.99 23.38
N GLU A 596 -0.33 8.50 24.09
CA GLU A 596 -0.42 8.20 25.52
C GLU A 596 -0.60 9.50 26.32
N ASP A 597 -1.62 9.54 27.18
CA ASP A 597 -2.00 10.72 27.97
C ASP A 597 -2.27 11.99 27.14
N TYR A 598 -2.85 11.83 25.95
CA TYR A 598 -3.16 12.92 25.01
C TYR A 598 -3.94 14.10 25.63
N ASP A 599 -4.71 13.84 26.69
CA ASP A 599 -5.59 14.80 27.37
C ASP A 599 -4.92 15.52 28.54
N SER A 600 -3.76 15.03 29.03
CA SER A 600 -3.02 15.63 30.16
C SER A 600 -1.58 16.02 29.81
N TRP A 601 -1.09 15.69 28.62
CA TRP A 601 0.17 16.22 28.11
C TRP A 601 -0.03 17.67 27.65
N SER A 602 0.43 18.65 28.42
CA SER A 602 0.32 20.07 28.05
C SER A 602 0.87 20.35 26.65
N TYR A 603 0.09 21.05 25.83
CA TYR A 603 0.52 21.43 24.49
C TYR A 603 1.67 22.45 24.53
N SER A 604 2.63 22.27 23.64
CA SER A 604 3.65 23.26 23.30
C SER A 604 3.83 23.33 21.78
N SER A 605 4.53 24.35 21.28
CA SER A 605 4.87 24.44 19.86
C SER A 605 5.80 23.31 19.35
N ASN A 606 6.31 22.44 20.24
CA ASN A 606 7.01 21.22 19.88
C ASN A 606 6.09 20.01 19.66
N ASN A 607 4.82 20.07 20.07
CA ASN A 607 3.91 18.92 20.02
C ASN A 607 3.24 18.79 18.66
N ILE A 608 4.04 18.50 17.64
CA ILE A 608 3.56 18.23 16.29
C ILE A 608 3.85 16.77 15.97
N LEU A 609 2.81 16.05 15.54
CA LEU A 609 2.91 14.67 15.11
C LEU A 609 2.96 14.64 13.59
N HIS A 610 4.16 14.43 13.06
CA HIS A 610 4.41 14.31 11.63
C HIS A 610 4.34 12.84 11.23
N VAL A 611 3.34 12.47 10.44
CA VAL A 611 3.24 11.14 9.84
C VAL A 611 3.42 11.26 8.34
N TYR A 612 4.54 10.73 7.85
CA TYR A 612 4.83 10.58 6.43
C TYR A 612 4.52 9.15 6.01
N GLY A 613 3.28 8.92 5.58
CA GLY A 613 2.80 7.59 5.26
C GLY A 613 1.29 7.47 5.33
N GLY A 614 0.80 6.56 6.18
CA GLY A 614 -0.63 6.29 6.31
C GLY A 614 -1.01 5.92 7.73
N ILE A 615 -2.23 6.28 8.16
CA ILE A 615 -2.83 5.82 9.41
C ILE A 615 -4.09 5.04 9.08
N ILE A 616 -4.10 3.74 9.36
CA ILE A 616 -5.21 2.82 9.13
C ILE A 616 -5.63 2.28 10.48
N GLN A 617 -6.88 2.51 10.87
CA GLN A 617 -7.35 2.19 12.22
C GLN A 617 -8.80 1.71 12.26
N GLY A 618 -9.15 0.96 13.31
CA GLY A 618 -10.51 0.50 13.55
C GLY A 618 -11.35 1.66 14.07
N TYR A 619 -11.06 2.05 15.31
CA TYR A 619 -11.56 3.28 15.90
C TYR A 619 -10.56 4.41 15.73
N ARG A 620 -11.04 5.65 15.79
CA ARG A 620 -10.17 6.81 15.78
C ARG A 620 -9.63 7.06 17.18
N GLY A 621 -8.31 6.94 17.35
CA GLY A 621 -7.68 7.30 18.62
C GLY A 621 -7.39 8.81 18.70
N PRO A 622 -7.62 9.44 19.87
CA PRO A 622 -7.33 10.86 20.06
C PRO A 622 -5.82 11.08 20.22
N VAL A 623 -5.31 12.16 19.63
CA VAL A 623 -3.88 12.54 19.73
C VAL A 623 -3.66 13.84 20.47
N GLY A 624 -4.73 14.57 20.79
CA GLY A 624 -4.72 15.83 21.52
C GLY A 624 -6.12 16.40 21.66
N THR A 625 -6.24 17.45 22.46
CA THR A 625 -7.48 18.20 22.71
C THR A 625 -7.34 19.65 22.28
N PHE A 626 -8.47 20.35 22.18
CA PHE A 626 -8.52 21.76 21.83
C PHE A 626 -9.68 22.45 22.54
N ASN A 627 -9.54 23.76 22.76
CA ASN A 627 -10.61 24.64 23.20
C ASN A 627 -10.95 25.60 22.05
N GLY A 628 -12.11 25.41 21.42
CA GLY A 628 -12.51 26.18 20.23
C GLY A 628 -11.62 25.87 19.02
N SER A 629 -10.68 26.75 18.68
CA SER A 629 -9.71 26.56 17.59
C SER A 629 -8.26 26.47 18.06
N THR A 630 -8.03 26.48 19.37
CA THR A 630 -6.71 26.52 20.00
C THR A 630 -6.36 25.16 20.61
N PRO A 631 -5.24 24.52 20.20
CA PRO A 631 -4.76 23.29 20.84
C PRO A 631 -4.53 23.50 22.35
N SER A 632 -4.89 22.49 23.15
CA SER A 632 -4.82 22.55 24.63
C SER A 632 -3.87 21.50 25.20
N THR A 633 -4.03 20.24 24.80
CA THR A 633 -3.17 19.12 25.21
C THR A 633 -2.87 18.18 24.04
N GLY A 634 -1.83 17.36 24.17
CA GLY A 634 -1.37 16.40 23.17
C GLY A 634 -0.72 17.05 21.96
N PHE A 635 -1.02 16.55 20.76
CA PHE A 635 -0.37 16.89 19.51
C PHE A 635 -1.31 17.50 18.48
N THR A 636 -0.80 18.45 17.69
CA THR A 636 -1.37 18.84 16.40
C THR A 636 -0.96 17.87 15.30
N LYS A 637 -1.82 17.69 14.29
CA LYS A 637 -1.69 16.66 13.26
C LYS A 637 -1.08 17.22 11.98
N ASP A 638 0.02 16.61 11.54
CA ASP A 638 0.57 16.79 10.20
C ASP A 638 0.70 15.43 9.52
N TYR A 639 -0.34 15.04 8.77
CA TYR A 639 -0.42 13.73 8.11
C TYR A 639 -0.23 13.90 6.61
N GLN A 640 0.90 13.42 6.12
CA GLN A 640 1.36 13.58 4.76
C GLN A 640 1.53 12.21 4.12
N TYR A 641 0.87 12.00 2.98
CA TYR A 641 1.01 10.75 2.26
C TYR A 641 2.42 10.55 1.72
N ASP A 642 2.96 9.35 1.93
CA ASP A 642 4.18 8.92 1.26
C ASP A 642 3.82 8.41 -0.14
N ASN A 643 4.19 9.17 -1.16
CA ASN A 643 3.90 8.84 -2.56
C ASN A 643 4.43 7.47 -2.97
N ARG A 644 5.44 6.92 -2.28
CA ARG A 644 5.96 5.57 -2.53
C ARG A 644 4.93 4.48 -2.33
N PHE A 645 3.97 4.69 -1.45
CA PHE A 645 2.91 3.73 -1.18
C PHE A 645 1.94 3.53 -2.34
N SER A 646 2.01 4.36 -3.38
CA SER A 646 1.27 4.10 -4.63
C SER A 646 1.84 2.94 -5.46
N PHE A 647 3.08 2.52 -5.22
CA PHE A 647 3.76 1.48 -6.01
C PHE A 647 4.63 0.50 -5.18
N VAL A 648 4.96 0.81 -3.93
CA VAL A 648 5.66 -0.11 -3.00
C VAL A 648 4.81 -0.31 -1.75
N ALA A 649 4.47 -1.56 -1.43
CA ALA A 649 3.91 -1.91 -0.14
C ALA A 649 5.02 -2.34 0.83
N PRO A 650 4.89 -2.06 2.15
CA PRO A 650 5.72 -2.73 3.13
C PRO A 650 5.60 -4.27 2.98
N PRO A 651 6.68 -5.03 3.21
CA PRO A 651 6.66 -6.49 3.09
C PRO A 651 5.51 -7.12 3.89
N ASN A 652 4.74 -8.03 3.29
CA ASN A 652 3.61 -8.73 3.94
C ASN A 652 2.49 -7.84 4.52
N PHE A 653 2.45 -6.54 4.21
CA PHE A 653 1.45 -5.62 4.75
C PHE A 653 0.02 -6.05 4.38
N PRO A 654 -0.99 -5.76 5.22
CA PRO A 654 -2.36 -6.15 4.90
C PRO A 654 -2.93 -5.42 3.68
N THR A 655 -3.76 -6.15 2.92
CA THR A 655 -4.49 -5.62 1.78
C THR A 655 -5.92 -5.28 2.17
N THR A 656 -6.61 -4.45 1.39
CA THR A 656 -8.02 -4.09 1.61
C THR A 656 -9.00 -5.17 1.14
N GLY A 657 -8.51 -6.20 0.45
CA GLY A 657 -9.32 -7.19 -0.26
C GLY A 657 -9.94 -6.67 -1.56
N ASN A 658 -9.68 -5.42 -1.98
CA ASN A 658 -10.08 -4.94 -3.30
C ASN A 658 -8.97 -5.17 -4.32
N TYR A 659 -9.34 -5.31 -5.59
CA TYR A 659 -8.40 -5.25 -6.70
C TYR A 659 -8.34 -3.86 -7.32
N ILE A 660 -7.12 -3.41 -7.63
CA ILE A 660 -6.88 -2.16 -8.36
C ILE A 660 -6.06 -2.43 -9.60
N THR A 661 -6.35 -1.66 -10.64
CA THR A 661 -5.55 -1.66 -11.88
C THR A 661 -4.38 -0.69 -11.70
N TYR A 662 -3.16 -1.21 -11.69
CA TYR A 662 -1.93 -0.41 -11.60
C TYR A 662 -1.51 0.15 -12.95
N PHE A 663 -1.78 -0.61 -14.01
CA PHE A 663 -1.45 -0.24 -15.38
C PHE A 663 -2.57 -0.71 -16.29
N SER A 664 -2.93 0.09 -17.29
CA SER A 664 -3.72 -0.40 -18.41
C SER A 664 -3.35 0.30 -19.71
N LYS A 665 -3.45 -0.41 -20.83
CA LYS A 665 -3.14 0.11 -22.16
C LYS A 665 -4.03 -0.52 -23.21
N TYR A 666 -4.52 0.29 -24.15
CA TYR A 666 -5.17 -0.19 -25.36
C TYR A 666 -4.12 -0.52 -26.41
N ILE A 667 -4.29 -1.66 -27.06
CA ILE A 667 -3.39 -2.18 -28.09
C ILE A 667 -4.27 -2.55 -29.30
N SER A 668 -3.90 -2.08 -30.49
CA SER A 668 -4.59 -2.46 -31.72
C SER A 668 -3.65 -2.42 -32.91
N LYS A 669 -3.93 -3.26 -33.92
CA LYS A 669 -3.09 -3.38 -35.13
C LYS A 669 -3.18 -2.18 -36.08
N SER A 670 -4.03 -1.18 -35.85
CA SER A 670 -4.23 -0.12 -36.85
C SER A 670 -3.14 0.94 -36.85
N ASN A 671 -2.41 0.98 -37.96
CA ASN A 671 -2.03 2.23 -38.59
C ASN A 671 -3.29 3.10 -38.75
N VAL A 672 -3.36 4.17 -37.95
CA VAL A 672 -3.91 5.51 -38.21
C VAL A 672 -4.96 5.65 -39.33
N PHE A 673 -6.15 6.13 -38.92
CA PHE A 673 -7.21 6.89 -39.64
C PHE A 673 -7.58 6.56 -41.09
#